data_AF-A0A2K3E3X2-F1
#
_entry.id   AF-A0A2K3E3X2-F1
#
_cell.length_a   1.000
_cell.length_b   1.000
_cell.length_c   1.000
_cell.angle_alpha   90.00
_cell.angle_beta   90.00
_cell.angle_gamma   90.00
#
_symmetry.space_group_name_H-M   'P 1'
#
loop_
_entity.id
_entity.type
_entity.pdbx_description
1 polymer ?
#
loop_
_entity_poly.entity_id
_entity_poly.type
_entity_poly.pdbx_seq_one_letter_code
_entity_poly.pdbx_strand_id
1 'polypeptide(L)'
;MLKARSHNSEIIITTETRIDQAAQWSWRQLRMGYAHTVVIMRGEHSCKALRAILGAYTGCVWFDQEAMDTDTLMLDDFYFWMNTPDYKDYQLLSQVDGMGTLNIGFMYARGASPSGPVTWSLAEALLRNIRWREQPAVVAAFNGSMAYCWDQSVLTDTVYSALVGRPVFWRCLDIRPLDRMWNLREDGLKAFQAAHAALIGPALRTRRFSMERPGPACHWHTSGPEGLKNQEGLMRLPHFGGQWPEALGGRALGELTPVARAFLAMLAEAGTPMWPDLEDPGTQAAAAAVPSEKFSYFSAHIVCDWSGCGMNGMFLPQMRPNGTEPCNVAGHFVVSPDKPMGKRFQLLHNGAFSFPLAHLLHGPGGAYFATNVHAGGGGGGAHHAARAGAGLHHSRLGQHVPLPRVIALAPGVVSRTPTAAGEPPGALVLAGKPQLVELVAALSTVAVAAGRTLAVPQLSCDFPWMHRGGAFPYNGSHYVPWRYLNGGAFAPYGPSISNMSCEWFAWVQHGCLHGPLHTERRAHGHGDNHVAARMLLSIEMEHFLEQLHPEARALRPGPGGNVLTLPAEAAAAAAGPDGVLNVTSAQLGEALKGVAAEAPVVWMTKPMRVTDLSGTASAAHQQWMNHCCGLIWPHGFNRICFWEF
;
A
#
# COMPACT_ATOMS: atom_id res chain seq x y z
N MET A 1 -23.65 7.08 20.32
CA MET A 1 -22.19 7.16 20.06
C MET A 1 -21.87 8.08 18.90
N LEU A 2 -22.32 7.79 17.67
CA LEU A 2 -22.05 8.58 16.46
C LEU A 2 -22.23 10.11 16.61
N LYS A 3 -23.38 10.59 17.12
CA LYS A 3 -23.64 12.03 17.39
C LYS A 3 -22.66 12.70 18.39
N ALA A 4 -21.94 11.93 19.21
CA ALA A 4 -20.90 12.43 20.11
C ALA A 4 -19.48 12.34 19.50
N ARG A 5 -19.39 11.94 18.23
CA ARG A 5 -18.15 11.88 17.44
C ARG A 5 -18.22 12.70 16.16
N SER A 6 -19.42 12.99 15.66
CA SER A 6 -19.61 13.78 14.44
C SER A 6 -19.11 15.22 14.57
N HIS A 7 -18.29 15.65 13.62
CA HIS A 7 -17.98 17.06 13.39
C HIS A 7 -18.94 17.60 12.34
N ASN A 8 -19.69 18.67 12.62
CA ASN A 8 -20.73 19.23 11.74
C ASN A 8 -21.80 18.23 11.24
N SER A 9 -21.99 17.12 11.96
CA SER A 9 -22.81 15.94 11.58
C SER A 9 -22.17 14.94 10.60
N GLU A 10 -20.93 15.17 10.16
CA GLU A 10 -20.10 14.23 9.38
C GLU A 10 -19.28 13.30 10.31
N ILE A 11 -19.00 12.06 9.88
CA ILE A 11 -18.19 11.07 10.61
C ILE A 11 -17.36 10.28 9.60
N ILE A 12 -16.03 10.39 9.64
CA ILE A 12 -15.18 9.56 8.78
C ILE A 12 -15.19 8.13 9.33
N ILE A 13 -15.40 7.15 8.46
CA ILE A 13 -15.39 5.74 8.84
C ILE A 13 -14.47 4.94 7.91
N THR A 14 -13.89 3.85 8.42
CA THR A 14 -13.15 2.87 7.63
C THR A 14 -13.37 1.46 8.19
N THR A 15 -13.20 0.44 7.37
CA THR A 15 -13.22 -0.96 7.80
C THR A 15 -11.80 -1.53 7.74
N GLU A 16 -11.35 -2.15 8.83
CA GLU A 16 -10.03 -2.77 8.87
C GLU A 16 -9.98 -3.97 9.82
N THR A 17 -9.38 -5.06 9.34
CA THR A 17 -9.21 -6.30 10.09
C THR A 17 -7.87 -6.37 10.83
N ARG A 18 -6.89 -5.55 10.43
CA ARG A 18 -5.51 -5.48 10.93
C ARG A 18 -5.32 -4.29 11.88
N ILE A 19 -5.15 -4.56 13.17
CA ILE A 19 -5.09 -3.51 14.21
C ILE A 19 -3.97 -2.49 14.00
N ASP A 20 -2.86 -2.92 13.42
CA ASP A 20 -1.76 -2.05 13.00
C ASP A 20 -2.22 -1.03 11.96
N GLN A 21 -2.85 -1.45 10.86
CA GLN A 21 -3.27 -0.53 9.80
C GLN A 21 -4.41 0.38 10.25
N ALA A 22 -5.33 -0.14 11.08
CA ALA A 22 -6.37 0.63 11.76
C ALA A 22 -5.81 1.77 12.62
N ALA A 23 -4.82 1.48 13.46
CA ALA A 23 -4.16 2.48 14.30
C ALA A 23 -3.37 3.50 13.47
N GLN A 24 -2.64 3.03 12.46
CA GLN A 24 -1.80 3.87 11.61
C GLN A 24 -2.64 4.83 10.76
N TRP A 25 -3.75 4.35 10.18
CA TRP A 25 -4.74 5.21 9.51
C TRP A 25 -5.33 6.23 10.50
N SER A 26 -5.78 5.79 11.68
CA SER A 26 -6.36 6.68 12.69
C SER A 26 -5.38 7.78 13.13
N TRP A 27 -4.10 7.45 13.30
CA TRP A 27 -3.04 8.41 13.62
C TRP A 27 -2.76 9.40 12.48
N ARG A 28 -2.84 8.98 11.21
CA ARG A 28 -2.76 9.91 10.07
C ARG A 28 -3.93 10.91 10.11
N GLN A 29 -5.15 10.41 10.28
CA GLN A 29 -6.35 11.27 10.35
C GLN A 29 -6.28 12.26 11.52
N LEU A 30 -5.86 11.81 12.70
CA LEU A 30 -5.65 12.69 13.87
C LEU A 30 -4.57 13.75 13.66
N ARG A 31 -3.49 13.44 12.91
CA ARG A 31 -2.48 14.44 12.53
C ARG A 31 -2.99 15.51 11.56
N MET A 32 -4.06 15.21 10.80
CA MET A 32 -4.77 16.18 9.95
C MET A 32 -5.92 16.89 10.68
N GLY A 33 -6.10 16.64 11.99
CA GLY A 33 -7.16 17.23 12.82
C GLY A 33 -8.48 16.45 12.83
N TYR A 34 -8.61 15.36 12.09
CA TYR A 34 -9.85 14.59 11.97
C TYR A 34 -10.05 13.62 13.15
N ALA A 35 -10.62 14.16 14.24
CA ALA A 35 -10.99 13.41 15.44
C ALA A 35 -12.39 12.75 15.37
N HIS A 36 -13.15 12.99 14.29
CA HIS A 36 -14.46 12.39 14.03
C HIS A 36 -14.38 11.02 13.35
N THR A 37 -13.33 10.23 13.67
CA THR A 37 -13.05 8.93 13.05
C THR A 37 -13.65 7.74 13.81
N VAL A 38 -14.26 6.83 13.07
CA VAL A 38 -14.74 5.52 13.53
C VAL A 38 -14.03 4.42 12.74
N VAL A 39 -13.31 3.54 13.43
CA VAL A 39 -12.77 2.33 12.81
C VAL A 39 -13.68 1.16 13.12
N ILE A 40 -14.08 0.43 12.08
CA ILE A 40 -14.82 -0.82 12.15
C ILE A 40 -13.83 -1.98 12.16
N MET A 41 -13.82 -2.75 13.24
CA MET A 41 -12.88 -3.87 13.43
C MET A 41 -13.58 -5.21 13.68
N ARG A 42 -12.92 -6.31 13.31
CA ARG A 42 -13.42 -7.68 13.51
C ARG A 42 -13.37 -8.11 14.99
N GLY A 43 -14.30 -7.60 15.78
CA GLY A 43 -14.57 -8.02 17.15
C GLY A 43 -13.96 -7.16 18.23
N GLU A 44 -14.55 -7.25 19.43
CA GLU A 44 -14.32 -6.34 20.55
C GLU A 44 -12.86 -6.29 21.04
N HIS A 45 -12.12 -7.40 20.95
CA HIS A 45 -10.72 -7.49 21.39
C HIS A 45 -9.81 -6.50 20.64
N SER A 46 -9.94 -6.40 19.31
CA SER A 46 -9.19 -5.44 18.49
C SER A 46 -9.58 -4.00 18.82
N CYS A 47 -10.88 -3.73 19.03
CA CYS A 47 -11.33 -2.41 19.47
C CYS A 47 -10.82 -2.04 20.87
N LYS A 48 -10.72 -2.99 21.81
CA LYS A 48 -10.16 -2.73 23.15
C LYS A 48 -8.69 -2.32 23.08
N ALA A 49 -7.89 -3.02 22.29
CA ALA A 49 -6.47 -2.66 22.10
C ALA A 49 -6.30 -1.33 21.34
N LEU A 50 -7.11 -1.05 20.30
CA LEU A 50 -7.07 0.24 19.59
C LEU A 50 -7.45 1.42 20.51
N ARG A 51 -8.51 1.26 21.33
CA ARG A 51 -8.92 2.24 22.35
C ARG A 51 -7.89 2.41 23.48
N ALA A 52 -7.12 1.38 23.83
CA ALA A 52 -6.06 1.51 24.84
C ALA A 52 -4.90 2.40 24.37
N ILE A 53 -4.70 2.52 23.06
CA ILE A 53 -3.57 3.26 22.46
C ILE A 53 -3.99 4.67 22.01
N LEU A 54 -5.15 4.81 21.36
CA LEU A 54 -5.66 6.11 20.87
C LEU A 54 -6.69 6.75 21.80
N GLY A 55 -7.03 6.08 22.91
CA GLY A 55 -7.81 6.64 24.01
C GLY A 55 -9.15 7.23 23.59
N ALA A 56 -9.37 8.47 24.01
CA ALA A 56 -10.59 9.21 23.72
C ALA A 56 -10.67 9.78 22.29
N TYR A 57 -9.68 9.55 21.41
CA TYR A 57 -9.61 10.16 20.07
C TYR A 57 -10.09 9.26 18.93
N THR A 58 -10.32 7.97 19.16
CA THR A 58 -10.79 7.04 18.12
C THR A 58 -12.04 6.29 18.57
N GLY A 59 -13.15 6.47 17.86
CA GLY A 59 -14.39 5.76 18.12
C GLY A 59 -14.37 4.36 17.51
N CYS A 60 -13.62 3.40 18.06
CA CYS A 60 -13.72 2.03 17.54
C CYS A 60 -15.12 1.44 17.82
N VAL A 61 -15.82 1.01 16.76
CA VAL A 61 -17.14 0.38 16.80
C VAL A 61 -17.06 -0.92 15.99
N TRP A 62 -18.05 -1.80 16.13
CA TRP A 62 -18.28 -2.90 15.19
C TRP A 62 -19.52 -2.55 14.34
N PHE A 63 -19.29 -2.05 13.11
CA PHE A 63 -20.26 -1.52 12.12
C PHE A 63 -20.88 -0.14 12.51
N ASP A 64 -21.33 0.78 11.65
CA ASP A 64 -21.29 0.98 10.18
C ASP A 64 -21.67 2.47 9.87
N GLN A 65 -21.42 3.12 8.71
CA GLN A 65 -20.54 2.83 7.55
C GLN A 65 -20.15 4.15 6.80
N GLU A 66 -18.90 4.29 6.37
CA GLU A 66 -18.29 5.19 5.36
C GLU A 66 -17.01 4.45 4.89
N ALA A 67 -16.49 4.73 3.69
CA ALA A 67 -15.41 3.96 3.08
C ALA A 67 -14.23 4.83 2.59
N MET A 68 -13.14 4.78 3.34
CA MET A 68 -11.78 4.99 2.84
C MET A 68 -10.95 3.71 3.03
N ASP A 69 -10.17 3.32 2.04
CA ASP A 69 -9.17 2.26 2.19
C ASP A 69 -8.06 2.68 3.17
N THR A 70 -7.54 1.73 3.95
CA THR A 70 -6.49 2.02 4.95
C THR A 70 -5.11 2.34 4.35
N ASP A 71 -4.96 2.20 3.03
CA ASP A 71 -3.84 2.70 2.24
C ASP A 71 -4.20 3.97 1.44
N THR A 72 -5.11 4.78 1.98
CA THR A 72 -5.19 6.21 1.67
C THR A 72 -4.25 7.05 2.55
N LEU A 73 -3.77 8.16 1.99
CA LEU A 73 -2.91 9.15 2.63
C LEU A 73 -3.49 10.55 2.41
N MET A 74 -3.90 11.20 3.49
CA MET A 74 -4.29 12.61 3.48
C MET A 74 -3.06 13.51 3.54
N LEU A 75 -3.02 14.54 2.69
CA LEU A 75 -1.89 15.45 2.50
C LEU A 75 -2.26 16.93 2.73
N ASP A 76 -3.57 17.22 2.76
CA ASP A 76 -4.19 18.53 3.01
C ASP A 76 -5.57 18.41 3.70
N ASP A 77 -6.21 19.53 4.02
CA ASP A 77 -7.63 19.55 4.43
C ASP A 77 -8.58 19.32 3.24
N PHE A 78 -9.06 18.09 3.12
CA PHE A 78 -10.00 17.66 2.08
C PHE A 78 -11.37 18.35 2.19
N TYR A 79 -11.85 18.68 3.39
CA TYR A 79 -13.17 19.33 3.54
C TYR A 79 -13.16 20.78 3.03
N PHE A 80 -12.06 21.50 3.21
CA PHE A 80 -11.84 22.81 2.58
C PHE A 80 -11.93 22.70 1.04
N TRP A 81 -11.25 21.71 0.45
CA TRP A 81 -11.32 21.47 -0.99
C TRP A 81 -12.72 21.06 -1.47
N MET A 82 -13.42 20.21 -0.73
CA MET A 82 -14.79 19.77 -1.05
C MET A 82 -15.84 20.89 -0.99
N ASN A 83 -15.55 21.99 -0.31
CA ASN A 83 -16.43 23.16 -0.26
C ASN A 83 -16.03 24.29 -1.24
N THR A 84 -15.01 24.08 -2.08
CA THR A 84 -14.74 24.98 -3.23
C THR A 84 -15.85 24.90 -4.29
N PRO A 85 -15.99 25.91 -5.17
CA PRO A 85 -16.97 25.88 -6.26
C PRO A 85 -16.89 24.65 -7.16
N ASP A 86 -15.72 24.00 -7.25
CA ASP A 86 -15.55 22.79 -8.05
C ASP A 86 -16.21 21.54 -7.45
N TYR A 87 -16.31 21.41 -6.14
CA TYR A 87 -16.76 20.15 -5.53
C TYR A 87 -18.04 20.28 -4.70
N LYS A 88 -18.40 21.50 -4.29
CA LYS A 88 -19.48 21.75 -3.34
C LYS A 88 -20.87 21.24 -3.74
N ASP A 89 -21.19 21.22 -5.03
CA ASP A 89 -22.54 20.95 -5.54
C ASP A 89 -22.78 19.48 -5.94
N TYR A 90 -21.80 18.59 -5.72
CA TYR A 90 -21.88 17.17 -6.07
C TYR A 90 -22.31 16.32 -4.88
N GLN A 91 -23.12 15.29 -5.14
CA GLN A 91 -23.65 14.40 -4.10
C GLN A 91 -22.81 13.14 -3.94
N LEU A 92 -22.12 12.71 -5.01
CA LEU A 92 -21.18 11.61 -5.00
C LEU A 92 -19.91 11.96 -5.77
N LEU A 93 -18.76 11.71 -5.16
CA LEU A 93 -17.44 11.80 -5.78
C LEU A 93 -16.64 10.51 -5.55
N SER A 94 -15.83 10.15 -6.54
CA SER A 94 -15.02 8.91 -6.54
C SER A 94 -13.68 9.15 -7.22
N GLN A 95 -12.65 8.42 -6.81
CA GLN A 95 -11.42 8.31 -7.60
C GLN A 95 -11.71 7.52 -8.88
N VAL A 96 -11.06 7.87 -9.99
CA VAL A 96 -11.12 7.08 -11.24
C VAL A 96 -10.06 5.98 -11.21
N ASP A 97 -10.41 4.77 -11.63
CA ASP A 97 -9.47 3.66 -11.80
C ASP A 97 -9.17 3.40 -13.30
N GLY A 98 -8.29 2.44 -13.56
CA GLY A 98 -8.03 1.89 -14.89
C GLY A 98 -9.32 1.57 -15.66
N MET A 99 -9.27 1.82 -16.97
CA MET A 99 -10.39 1.69 -17.91
C MET A 99 -11.59 2.61 -17.63
N GLY A 100 -11.48 3.58 -16.71
CA GLY A 100 -12.62 4.45 -16.37
C GLY A 100 -13.69 3.70 -15.58
N THR A 101 -13.25 2.93 -14.57
CA THR A 101 -14.13 2.36 -13.54
C THR A 101 -14.08 3.24 -12.28
N LEU A 102 -15.01 3.07 -11.34
CA LEU A 102 -14.85 3.71 -10.03
C LEU A 102 -13.73 3.00 -9.28
N ASN A 103 -12.83 3.79 -8.67
CA ASN A 103 -12.01 3.30 -7.57
C ASN A 103 -12.72 3.66 -6.25
N ILE A 104 -13.00 2.66 -5.42
CA ILE A 104 -13.82 2.85 -4.22
C ILE A 104 -13.02 3.09 -2.95
N GLY A 105 -11.70 2.85 -2.98
CA GLY A 105 -10.82 3.11 -1.84
C GLY A 105 -10.70 4.60 -1.50
N PHE A 106 -11.12 5.49 -2.42
CA PHE A 106 -11.43 6.88 -2.10
C PHE A 106 -12.76 7.32 -2.76
N MET A 107 -13.81 7.42 -1.95
CA MET A 107 -15.11 8.00 -2.32
C MET A 107 -15.58 9.00 -1.25
N TYR A 108 -16.45 9.95 -1.62
CA TYR A 108 -17.08 10.88 -0.70
C TYR A 108 -18.52 11.16 -1.16
N ALA A 109 -19.48 11.03 -0.27
CA ALA A 109 -20.89 11.32 -0.50
C ALA A 109 -21.35 12.43 0.45
N ARG A 110 -22.07 13.44 -0.06
CA ARG A 110 -22.50 14.62 0.71
C ARG A 110 -23.87 15.12 0.28
N GLY A 111 -24.77 15.36 1.24
CA GLY A 111 -26.09 15.92 0.96
C GLY A 111 -26.95 15.09 -0.01
N ALA A 112 -26.66 13.79 -0.17
CA ALA A 112 -27.48 12.87 -0.95
C ALA A 112 -28.85 12.69 -0.28
N SER A 113 -29.91 12.58 -1.07
CA SER A 113 -31.24 12.26 -0.57
C SER A 113 -31.27 10.81 -0.07
N PRO A 114 -31.91 10.51 1.08
CA PRO A 114 -32.16 9.14 1.49
C PRO A 114 -32.94 8.31 0.45
N SER A 115 -33.82 8.96 -0.33
CA SER A 115 -34.53 8.34 -1.48
C SER A 115 -33.82 8.55 -2.83
N GLY A 116 -32.62 9.13 -2.83
CA GLY A 116 -31.88 9.52 -4.02
C GLY A 116 -31.09 8.38 -4.66
N PRO A 117 -30.70 8.52 -5.94
CA PRO A 117 -29.91 7.53 -6.66
C PRO A 117 -28.52 7.26 -6.07
N VAL A 118 -27.87 8.20 -5.38
CA VAL A 118 -26.58 7.95 -4.70
C VAL A 118 -26.76 6.95 -3.56
N THR A 119 -27.73 7.18 -2.69
CA THR A 119 -28.05 6.28 -1.57
C THR A 119 -28.55 4.92 -2.07
N TRP A 120 -29.31 4.91 -3.17
CA TRP A 120 -29.67 3.68 -3.86
C TRP A 120 -28.45 2.92 -4.36
N SER A 121 -27.48 3.56 -5.04
CA SER A 121 -26.31 2.88 -5.59
C SER A 121 -25.47 2.18 -4.51
N LEU A 122 -25.37 2.78 -3.31
CA LEU A 122 -24.71 2.18 -2.14
C LEU A 122 -25.48 0.95 -1.62
N ALA A 123 -26.79 1.08 -1.42
CA ALA A 123 -27.62 -0.01 -0.91
C ALA A 123 -27.75 -1.18 -1.89
N GLU A 124 -27.91 -0.90 -3.18
CA GLU A 124 -27.95 -1.88 -4.26
C GLU A 124 -26.62 -2.66 -4.37
N ALA A 125 -25.47 -2.01 -4.15
CA ALA A 125 -24.17 -2.70 -4.21
C ALA A 125 -24.04 -3.80 -3.14
N LEU A 126 -24.65 -3.58 -1.96
CA LEU A 126 -24.79 -4.60 -0.93
C LEU A 126 -25.87 -5.64 -1.31
N LEU A 127 -27.04 -5.21 -1.80
CA LEU A 127 -28.14 -6.09 -2.18
C LEU A 127 -27.74 -7.09 -3.30
N ARG A 128 -27.04 -6.63 -4.34
CA ARG A 128 -26.47 -7.48 -5.41
C ARG A 128 -25.53 -8.53 -4.83
N ASN A 129 -24.59 -8.12 -3.98
CA ASN A 129 -23.67 -9.04 -3.32
C ASN A 129 -24.40 -10.10 -2.48
N ILE A 130 -25.43 -9.71 -1.72
CA ILE A 130 -26.25 -10.64 -0.93
C ILE A 130 -26.98 -11.63 -1.85
N ARG A 131 -27.72 -11.13 -2.86
CA ARG A 131 -28.48 -11.97 -3.81
C ARG A 131 -27.58 -12.96 -4.54
N TRP A 132 -26.41 -12.53 -5.01
CA TRP A 132 -25.42 -13.40 -5.67
C TRP A 132 -24.71 -14.39 -4.73
N ARG A 133 -24.56 -14.07 -3.44
CA ARG A 133 -24.04 -15.01 -2.44
C ARG A 133 -25.06 -16.07 -2.04
N GLU A 134 -26.35 -15.72 -1.97
CA GLU A 134 -27.45 -16.67 -1.77
C GLU A 134 -27.74 -17.49 -3.05
N GLN A 135 -27.47 -16.94 -4.25
CA GLN A 135 -27.77 -17.56 -5.56
C GLN A 135 -26.56 -17.55 -6.52
N PRO A 136 -25.44 -18.26 -6.21
CA PRO A 136 -24.24 -18.25 -7.05
C PRO A 136 -24.47 -18.82 -8.47
N ALA A 137 -25.53 -19.63 -8.65
CA ALA A 137 -25.94 -20.14 -9.96
C ALA A 137 -26.33 -19.03 -10.95
N VAL A 138 -26.81 -17.87 -10.47
CA VAL A 138 -27.18 -16.73 -11.32
C VAL A 138 -25.95 -16.15 -11.99
N VAL A 139 -24.89 -15.86 -11.22
CA VAL A 139 -23.62 -15.33 -11.77
C VAL A 139 -22.93 -16.38 -12.65
N ALA A 140 -23.02 -17.66 -12.29
CA ALA A 140 -22.50 -18.75 -13.10
C ALA A 140 -23.22 -18.90 -14.46
N ALA A 141 -24.52 -18.61 -14.55
CA ALA A 141 -25.28 -18.68 -15.80
C ALA A 141 -24.78 -17.69 -16.87
N PHE A 142 -24.16 -16.58 -16.45
CA PHE A 142 -23.51 -15.63 -17.35
C PHE A 142 -22.03 -15.97 -17.65
N ASN A 143 -21.57 -17.19 -17.30
CA ASN A 143 -20.16 -17.61 -17.31
C ASN A 143 -19.22 -16.73 -16.45
N GLY A 144 -19.79 -15.94 -15.54
CA GLY A 144 -19.08 -15.08 -14.60
C GLY A 144 -18.56 -15.83 -13.38
N SER A 145 -17.91 -15.09 -12.46
CA SER A 145 -17.51 -15.62 -11.15
C SER A 145 -17.51 -14.53 -10.08
N MET A 146 -18.01 -14.90 -8.89
CA MET A 146 -17.97 -14.07 -7.69
C MET A 146 -16.55 -13.71 -7.21
N ALA A 147 -15.50 -14.28 -7.81
CA ALA A 147 -14.12 -13.87 -7.59
C ALA A 147 -13.76 -12.51 -8.23
N TYR A 148 -14.50 -12.07 -9.26
CA TYR A 148 -14.28 -10.80 -9.96
C TYR A 148 -15.37 -9.75 -9.67
N CYS A 149 -16.52 -10.20 -9.14
CA CYS A 149 -17.59 -9.36 -8.62
C CYS A 149 -17.28 -8.88 -7.17
N TRP A 150 -16.11 -8.29 -6.95
CA TRP A 150 -15.80 -7.63 -5.68
C TRP A 150 -16.52 -6.27 -5.58
N ASP A 151 -16.58 -5.73 -4.36
CA ASP A 151 -17.15 -4.41 -4.01
C ASP A 151 -16.94 -3.31 -5.06
N GLN A 152 -15.70 -3.07 -5.51
CA GLN A 152 -15.40 -2.06 -6.53
C GLN A 152 -16.12 -2.29 -7.87
N SER A 153 -16.26 -3.55 -8.29
CA SER A 153 -16.97 -3.91 -9.52
C SER A 153 -18.47 -3.68 -9.36
N VAL A 154 -19.03 -4.12 -8.23
CA VAL A 154 -20.48 -3.98 -7.98
C VAL A 154 -20.87 -2.51 -7.81
N LEU A 155 -20.09 -1.72 -7.08
CA LEU A 155 -20.36 -0.29 -6.87
C LEU A 155 -20.06 0.55 -8.12
N THR A 156 -19.13 0.14 -8.98
CA THR A 156 -19.03 0.70 -10.34
C THR A 156 -20.35 0.45 -11.09
N ASP A 157 -20.84 -0.79 -11.11
CA ASP A 157 -22.05 -1.15 -11.84
C ASP A 157 -23.32 -0.48 -11.31
N THR A 158 -23.43 -0.21 -10.00
CA THR A 158 -24.58 0.53 -9.45
C THR A 158 -24.47 2.03 -9.66
N VAL A 159 -23.30 2.66 -9.56
CA VAL A 159 -23.17 4.08 -9.91
C VAL A 159 -23.41 4.28 -11.42
N TYR A 160 -22.92 3.35 -12.24
CA TYR A 160 -23.15 3.39 -13.70
C TYR A 160 -24.60 3.10 -14.05
N SER A 161 -25.28 2.20 -13.34
CA SER A 161 -26.73 2.00 -13.43
C SER A 161 -27.48 3.33 -13.25
N ALA A 162 -27.15 4.08 -12.20
CA ALA A 162 -27.80 5.35 -11.90
C ALA A 162 -27.46 6.45 -12.93
N LEU A 163 -26.22 6.52 -13.43
CA LEU A 163 -25.81 7.50 -14.45
C LEU A 163 -26.64 7.40 -15.75
N VAL A 164 -26.96 6.19 -16.21
CA VAL A 164 -27.87 5.99 -17.37
C VAL A 164 -29.35 5.89 -16.99
N GLY A 165 -29.71 5.86 -15.72
CA GLY A 165 -31.11 5.69 -15.28
C GLY A 165 -31.70 4.32 -15.65
N ARG A 166 -30.86 3.32 -15.90
CA ARG A 166 -31.26 1.92 -16.13
C ARG A 166 -30.18 0.98 -15.58
N PRO A 167 -30.51 -0.17 -14.99
CA PRO A 167 -29.45 -0.99 -14.42
C PRO A 167 -28.56 -1.66 -15.47
N VAL A 168 -27.27 -1.79 -15.13
CA VAL A 168 -26.21 -2.41 -15.93
C VAL A 168 -25.31 -3.29 -15.05
N PHE A 169 -24.54 -4.17 -15.70
CA PHE A 169 -23.67 -5.17 -15.07
C PHE A 169 -22.29 -5.23 -15.76
N TRP A 170 -21.77 -4.05 -16.12
CA TRP A 170 -20.58 -3.89 -16.96
C TRP A 170 -19.35 -4.56 -16.37
N ARG A 171 -18.97 -4.21 -15.14
CA ARG A 171 -17.72 -4.60 -14.50
C ARG A 171 -17.81 -5.92 -13.73
N CYS A 172 -19.02 -6.39 -13.45
CA CYS A 172 -19.25 -7.75 -12.94
C CYS A 172 -19.27 -8.82 -14.04
N LEU A 173 -19.63 -8.48 -15.29
CA LEU A 173 -19.78 -9.44 -16.40
C LEU A 173 -18.83 -9.23 -17.59
N ASP A 174 -17.90 -8.25 -17.54
CA ASP A 174 -16.82 -8.12 -18.53
C ASP A 174 -15.81 -9.28 -18.42
N ILE A 175 -15.51 -9.76 -17.22
CA ILE A 175 -14.65 -10.93 -16.99
C ILE A 175 -15.50 -12.19 -16.81
N ARG A 176 -15.56 -13.02 -17.86
CA ARG A 176 -16.24 -14.34 -17.86
C ARG A 176 -15.22 -15.48 -17.84
N PRO A 177 -14.66 -15.86 -16.67
CA PRO A 177 -13.54 -16.82 -16.60
C PRO A 177 -13.94 -18.25 -16.98
N LEU A 178 -15.24 -18.55 -17.06
CA LEU A 178 -15.75 -19.84 -17.50
C LEU A 178 -15.88 -19.94 -19.03
N ASP A 179 -16.00 -18.81 -19.75
CA ASP A 179 -15.97 -18.76 -21.22
C ASP A 179 -14.59 -18.31 -21.72
N ARG A 180 -13.72 -19.29 -21.99
CA ARG A 180 -12.37 -19.05 -22.53
C ARG A 180 -12.36 -18.40 -23.92
N MET A 181 -13.49 -18.41 -24.64
CA MET A 181 -13.64 -17.81 -25.98
C MET A 181 -14.29 -16.42 -25.94
N TRP A 182 -14.74 -15.95 -24.77
CA TRP A 182 -15.40 -14.65 -24.58
C TRP A 182 -14.63 -13.48 -25.20
N ASN A 183 -13.30 -13.47 -25.06
CA ASN A 183 -12.43 -12.40 -25.57
C ASN A 183 -12.16 -12.49 -27.08
N LEU A 184 -12.53 -13.60 -27.73
CA LEU A 184 -12.23 -13.91 -29.14
C LEU A 184 -13.46 -13.90 -30.04
N ARG A 185 -14.66 -13.93 -29.46
CA ARG A 185 -15.95 -13.89 -30.15
C ARG A 185 -16.34 -12.47 -30.56
N GLU A 186 -16.98 -12.33 -31.72
CA GLU A 186 -17.53 -11.05 -32.17
C GLU A 186 -18.69 -10.58 -31.28
N ASP A 187 -19.59 -11.50 -30.91
CA ASP A 187 -20.68 -11.31 -29.94
C ASP A 187 -20.21 -11.41 -28.46
N GLY A 188 -18.90 -11.52 -28.24
CA GLY A 188 -18.28 -11.66 -26.93
C GLY A 188 -17.98 -10.33 -26.24
N LEU A 189 -16.84 -10.27 -25.55
CA LEU A 189 -16.38 -9.12 -24.77
C LEU A 189 -16.50 -7.79 -25.54
N LYS A 190 -16.12 -7.78 -26.82
CA LYS A 190 -16.12 -6.56 -27.65
C LYS A 190 -17.52 -6.01 -27.87
N ALA A 191 -18.51 -6.85 -28.19
CA ALA A 191 -19.90 -6.42 -28.35
C ALA A 191 -20.51 -5.98 -27.00
N PHE A 192 -20.25 -6.74 -25.94
CA PHE A 192 -20.69 -6.42 -24.58
C PHE A 192 -20.12 -5.08 -24.07
N GLN A 193 -18.84 -4.82 -24.29
CA GLN A 193 -18.20 -3.53 -24.00
C GLN A 193 -18.75 -2.40 -24.87
N ALA A 194 -19.01 -2.64 -26.16
CA ALA A 194 -19.59 -1.63 -27.05
C ALA A 194 -21.02 -1.26 -26.63
N ALA A 195 -21.86 -2.23 -26.26
CA ALA A 195 -23.22 -1.99 -25.77
C ALA A 195 -23.23 -1.16 -24.48
N HIS A 196 -22.31 -1.45 -23.56
CA HIS A 196 -22.14 -0.66 -22.33
C HIS A 196 -21.55 0.73 -22.59
N ALA A 197 -20.55 0.85 -23.46
CA ALA A 197 -19.95 2.15 -23.81
C ALA A 197 -20.94 3.09 -24.53
N ALA A 198 -21.83 2.55 -25.36
CA ALA A 198 -22.91 3.30 -26.02
C ALA A 198 -23.95 3.86 -25.02
N LEU A 199 -24.03 3.29 -23.81
CA LEU A 199 -24.88 3.77 -22.72
C LEU A 199 -24.11 4.72 -21.78
N ILE A 200 -22.99 4.26 -21.22
CA ILE A 200 -22.22 4.98 -20.19
C ILE A 200 -21.55 6.23 -20.78
N GLY A 201 -21.01 6.14 -22.00
CA GLY A 201 -20.28 7.24 -22.65
C GLY A 201 -21.11 8.52 -22.75
N PRO A 202 -22.33 8.49 -23.32
CA PRO A 202 -23.22 9.65 -23.36
C PRO A 202 -23.72 10.16 -21.99
N ALA A 203 -23.66 9.35 -20.93
CA ALA A 203 -24.02 9.76 -19.57
C ALA A 203 -22.90 10.49 -18.82
N LEU A 204 -21.66 10.41 -19.31
CA LEU A 204 -20.47 11.05 -18.75
C LEU A 204 -19.96 12.16 -19.67
N ARG A 205 -19.88 13.41 -19.18
CA ARG A 205 -19.28 14.54 -19.91
C ARG A 205 -17.90 14.86 -19.38
N THR A 206 -17.01 15.30 -20.27
CA THR A 206 -15.69 15.82 -19.88
C THR A 206 -15.86 17.12 -19.10
N ARG A 207 -15.34 17.14 -17.89
CA ARG A 207 -15.29 18.30 -17.01
C ARG A 207 -13.88 18.86 -16.95
N ARG A 208 -13.77 20.19 -16.90
CA ARG A 208 -12.55 20.92 -16.49
C ARG A 208 -12.77 21.52 -15.10
N PHE A 209 -11.71 21.55 -14.30
CA PHE A 209 -11.70 22.14 -12.96
C PHE A 209 -11.01 23.51 -12.99
N SER A 210 -11.28 24.36 -12.00
CA SER A 210 -10.66 25.68 -11.91
C SER A 210 -9.16 25.60 -11.63
N MET A 211 -8.41 26.56 -12.19
CA MET A 211 -6.98 26.78 -11.95
C MET A 211 -6.74 28.15 -11.30
N GLU A 212 -7.78 28.74 -10.67
CA GLU A 212 -7.74 30.09 -10.09
C GLU A 212 -7.08 30.13 -8.70
N ARG A 213 -6.93 28.97 -8.06
CA ARG A 213 -5.91 28.72 -7.04
C ARG A 213 -4.71 28.03 -7.69
N PRO A 214 -3.50 28.15 -7.11
CA PRO A 214 -2.30 27.53 -7.64
C PRO A 214 -2.27 26.01 -7.40
N GLY A 215 -3.23 25.28 -7.97
CA GLY A 215 -3.20 23.83 -8.12
C GLY A 215 -1.82 23.41 -8.62
N PRO A 216 -0.96 22.77 -7.80
CA PRO A 216 0.45 23.14 -7.85
C PRO A 216 1.18 22.82 -9.17
N ALA A 217 2.25 23.57 -9.43
CA ALA A 217 3.08 23.43 -10.63
C ALA A 217 3.54 21.98 -10.94
N CYS A 218 3.54 21.09 -9.93
CA CYS A 218 3.70 19.65 -10.10
C CYS A 218 2.78 19.05 -11.18
N HIS A 219 1.54 19.53 -11.29
CA HIS A 219 0.49 18.99 -12.17
C HIS A 219 0.43 19.65 -13.55
N TRP A 220 1.03 20.84 -13.74
CA TRP A 220 1.08 21.52 -15.04
C TRP A 220 1.74 20.64 -16.14
N HIS A 221 2.64 19.76 -15.73
CA HIS A 221 3.33 18.80 -16.59
C HIS A 221 2.65 17.41 -16.69
N THR A 222 1.48 17.20 -16.05
CA THR A 222 0.68 15.96 -16.15
C THR A 222 -0.72 16.20 -16.74
N SER A 223 -1.30 17.38 -16.53
CA SER A 223 -2.59 17.77 -17.11
C SER A 223 -2.54 18.03 -18.62
N GLY A 224 -1.38 18.41 -19.14
CA GLY A 224 -1.25 19.00 -20.47
C GLY A 224 -1.89 20.40 -20.54
N PRO A 225 -2.02 20.97 -21.76
CA PRO A 225 -2.47 22.36 -21.96
C PRO A 225 -3.97 22.59 -21.68
N GLU A 226 -4.76 21.54 -21.43
CA GLU A 226 -6.19 21.67 -21.13
C GLU A 226 -6.52 21.89 -19.64
N GLY A 227 -5.51 21.87 -18.77
CA GLY A 227 -5.68 21.96 -17.32
C GLY A 227 -6.25 20.68 -16.69
N LEU A 228 -6.57 20.74 -15.39
CA LEU A 228 -7.14 19.62 -14.66
C LEU A 228 -8.51 19.25 -15.24
N LYS A 229 -8.67 17.98 -15.65
CA LYS A 229 -9.92 17.44 -16.22
C LYS A 229 -10.22 16.03 -15.72
N ASN A 230 -11.50 15.68 -15.67
CA ASN A 230 -11.99 14.30 -15.48
C ASN A 230 -13.43 14.20 -16.05
N GLN A 231 -14.22 13.20 -15.68
CA GLN A 231 -15.63 13.07 -16.10
C GLN A 231 -16.63 13.34 -14.96
N GLU A 232 -17.82 13.80 -15.33
CA GLU A 232 -18.97 14.03 -14.45
C GLU A 232 -20.27 13.55 -15.12
N GLY A 233 -21.35 13.40 -14.35
CA GLY A 233 -22.65 13.01 -14.87
C GLY A 233 -23.82 13.29 -13.93
N LEU A 234 -25.04 12.98 -14.40
CA LEU A 234 -26.28 13.09 -13.63
C LEU A 234 -26.83 11.70 -13.33
N MET A 235 -26.79 11.31 -12.06
CA MET A 235 -27.40 10.08 -11.54
C MET A 235 -28.92 10.26 -11.44
N ARG A 236 -29.66 9.23 -11.85
CA ARG A 236 -31.12 9.11 -11.78
C ARG A 236 -31.44 7.76 -11.13
N LEU A 237 -32.59 7.60 -10.48
CA LEU A 237 -32.94 6.29 -9.95
C LEU A 237 -33.18 5.32 -11.13
N PRO A 238 -32.45 4.21 -11.23
CA PRO A 238 -32.53 3.36 -12.42
C PRO A 238 -33.65 2.34 -12.32
N HIS A 239 -34.27 2.04 -13.47
CA HIS A 239 -35.42 1.16 -13.56
C HIS A 239 -35.32 0.24 -14.80
N PHE A 240 -35.82 -0.99 -14.72
CA PHE A 240 -35.79 -1.91 -15.87
C PHE A 240 -36.97 -1.72 -16.85
N GLY A 241 -38.12 -1.21 -16.40
CA GLY A 241 -39.36 -1.18 -17.19
C GLY A 241 -39.79 -2.57 -17.68
N GLY A 242 -39.42 -3.63 -16.95
CA GLY A 242 -39.59 -5.03 -17.36
C GLY A 242 -38.61 -5.54 -18.44
N GLN A 243 -37.64 -4.73 -18.89
CA GLN A 243 -36.73 -5.08 -19.99
C GLN A 243 -35.32 -5.47 -19.52
N TRP A 244 -34.88 -6.65 -19.97
CA TRP A 244 -33.58 -7.23 -19.62
C TRP A 244 -32.78 -7.62 -20.88
N PRO A 245 -32.08 -6.68 -21.55
CA PRO A 245 -31.39 -6.99 -22.80
C PRO A 245 -30.17 -7.90 -22.58
N GLU A 246 -30.09 -9.01 -23.33
CA GLU A 246 -28.95 -9.94 -23.29
C GLU A 246 -27.61 -9.26 -23.61
N ALA A 247 -27.61 -8.28 -24.52
CA ALA A 247 -26.44 -7.46 -24.84
C ALA A 247 -25.88 -6.66 -23.64
N LEU A 248 -26.66 -6.50 -22.57
CA LEU A 248 -26.27 -5.85 -21.30
C LEU A 248 -26.09 -6.86 -20.15
N GLY A 249 -26.20 -8.16 -20.41
CA GLY A 249 -26.08 -9.21 -19.40
C GLY A 249 -27.39 -9.73 -18.80
N GLY A 250 -28.56 -9.45 -19.41
CA GLY A 250 -29.84 -10.09 -19.05
C GLY A 250 -30.25 -9.88 -17.58
N ARG A 251 -31.04 -10.82 -17.02
CA ARG A 251 -31.49 -10.77 -15.61
C ARG A 251 -30.44 -11.28 -14.63
N ALA A 252 -29.40 -10.48 -14.43
CA ALA A 252 -28.29 -10.82 -13.56
C ALA A 252 -28.58 -10.75 -12.04
N LEU A 253 -29.73 -10.26 -11.57
CA LEU A 253 -30.00 -10.08 -10.13
C LEU A 253 -30.46 -11.34 -9.38
N GLY A 254 -30.93 -12.38 -10.07
CA GLY A 254 -31.60 -13.52 -9.43
C GLY A 254 -32.95 -13.12 -8.81
N GLU A 255 -33.43 -13.85 -7.81
CA GLU A 255 -34.61 -13.45 -7.02
C GLU A 255 -34.26 -12.71 -5.74
N LEU A 256 -35.28 -12.14 -5.08
CA LEU A 256 -35.15 -11.75 -3.67
C LEU A 256 -35.20 -13.00 -2.78
N THR A 257 -34.14 -13.19 -2.01
CA THR A 257 -33.90 -14.30 -1.08
C THR A 257 -34.08 -13.87 0.40
N PRO A 258 -34.05 -14.79 1.38
CA PRO A 258 -34.31 -14.45 2.78
C PRO A 258 -33.37 -13.40 3.39
N VAL A 259 -32.06 -13.47 3.15
CA VAL A 259 -31.14 -12.44 3.69
C VAL A 259 -31.28 -11.13 2.93
N ALA A 260 -31.48 -11.17 1.61
CA ALA A 260 -31.82 -9.98 0.82
C ALA A 260 -33.09 -9.26 1.33
N ARG A 261 -34.16 -10.01 1.67
CA ARG A 261 -35.37 -9.46 2.31
C ARG A 261 -35.10 -8.89 3.71
N ALA A 262 -34.30 -9.58 4.54
CA ALA A 262 -33.94 -9.11 5.87
C ALA A 262 -33.12 -7.81 5.82
N PHE A 263 -32.23 -7.65 4.84
CA PHE A 263 -31.48 -6.41 4.61
C PHE A 263 -32.40 -5.25 4.21
N LEU A 264 -33.33 -5.48 3.28
CA LEU A 264 -34.32 -4.46 2.89
C LEU A 264 -35.26 -4.09 4.04
N ALA A 265 -35.67 -5.05 4.87
CA ALA A 265 -36.45 -4.80 6.09
C ALA A 265 -35.66 -3.95 7.11
N MET A 266 -34.38 -4.27 7.34
CA MET A 266 -33.49 -3.50 8.21
C MET A 266 -33.35 -2.03 7.77
N LEU A 267 -33.26 -1.75 6.46
CA LEU A 267 -33.25 -0.38 5.93
C LEU A 267 -34.56 0.35 6.20
N ALA A 268 -35.71 -0.32 5.98
CA ALA A 268 -37.02 0.25 6.27
C ALA A 268 -37.23 0.51 7.77
N GLU A 269 -36.82 -0.43 8.64
CA GLU A 269 -36.86 -0.30 10.11
C GLU A 269 -35.94 0.83 10.63
N ALA A 270 -34.80 1.06 9.96
CA ALA A 270 -33.93 2.21 10.21
C ALA A 270 -34.53 3.56 9.73
N GLY A 271 -35.72 3.56 9.13
CA GLY A 271 -36.40 4.75 8.63
C GLY A 271 -35.87 5.25 7.28
N THR A 272 -35.12 4.44 6.54
CA THR A 272 -34.70 4.78 5.17
C THR A 272 -35.90 4.74 4.22
N PRO A 273 -36.18 5.82 3.45
CA PRO A 273 -37.23 5.79 2.43
C PRO A 273 -36.87 4.77 1.34
N MET A 274 -37.61 3.67 1.29
CA MET A 274 -37.37 2.61 0.30
C MET A 274 -37.65 3.12 -1.12
N TRP A 275 -36.73 2.82 -2.03
CA TRP A 275 -36.85 3.21 -3.44
C TRP A 275 -37.94 2.43 -4.18
N PRO A 276 -38.56 3.01 -5.22
CA PRO A 276 -39.30 2.30 -6.26
C PRO A 276 -38.63 0.98 -6.66
N ASP A 277 -39.40 -0.13 -6.69
CA ASP A 277 -38.88 -1.43 -7.11
C ASP A 277 -38.52 -1.40 -8.61
N LEU A 278 -37.22 -1.41 -8.86
CA LEU A 278 -36.60 -1.35 -10.18
C LEU A 278 -36.92 -2.54 -11.09
N GLU A 279 -37.39 -3.67 -10.54
CA GLU A 279 -37.83 -4.84 -11.31
C GLU A 279 -39.34 -4.78 -11.64
N ASP A 280 -40.17 -4.07 -10.87
CA ASP A 280 -41.61 -3.90 -11.14
C ASP A 280 -41.89 -2.77 -12.16
N PRO A 281 -42.43 -3.07 -13.36
CA PRO A 281 -42.84 -2.06 -14.34
C PRO A 281 -43.79 -0.98 -13.79
N GLY A 282 -44.62 -1.32 -12.79
CA GLY A 282 -45.56 -0.39 -12.17
C GLY A 282 -44.90 0.81 -11.48
N THR A 283 -43.65 0.69 -11.02
CA THR A 283 -42.97 1.78 -10.30
C THR A 283 -42.16 2.71 -11.20
N GLN A 284 -42.07 2.46 -12.52
CA GLN A 284 -41.20 3.21 -13.44
C GLN A 284 -41.45 4.73 -13.41
N ALA A 285 -42.71 5.15 -13.31
CA ALA A 285 -43.08 6.57 -13.21
C ALA A 285 -42.64 7.20 -11.87
N ALA A 286 -42.67 6.44 -10.77
CA ALA A 286 -42.17 6.89 -9.49
C ALA A 286 -40.62 6.99 -9.49
N ALA A 287 -39.93 6.05 -10.13
CA ALA A 287 -38.48 6.12 -10.30
C ALA A 287 -38.04 7.32 -11.14
N ALA A 288 -38.74 7.60 -12.24
CA ALA A 288 -38.50 8.78 -13.08
C ALA A 288 -38.81 10.12 -12.38
N ALA A 289 -39.62 10.10 -11.32
CA ALA A 289 -39.94 11.29 -10.51
C ALA A 289 -38.92 11.57 -9.38
N VAL A 290 -37.97 10.66 -9.11
CA VAL A 290 -36.91 10.89 -8.12
C VAL A 290 -35.94 11.97 -8.65
N PRO A 291 -35.66 13.04 -7.88
CA PRO A 291 -34.71 14.08 -8.27
C PRO A 291 -33.33 13.51 -8.63
N SER A 292 -32.73 14.03 -9.71
CA SER A 292 -31.39 13.63 -10.14
C SER A 292 -30.30 14.25 -9.27
N GLU A 293 -29.23 13.50 -9.04
CA GLU A 293 -28.08 13.90 -8.22
C GLU A 293 -26.81 13.99 -9.09
N LYS A 294 -25.84 14.83 -8.71
CA LYS A 294 -24.62 15.02 -9.50
C LYS A 294 -23.49 14.10 -9.03
N PHE A 295 -22.86 13.45 -10.00
CA PHE A 295 -21.64 12.65 -9.85
C PHE A 295 -20.45 13.36 -10.51
N SER A 296 -19.28 13.32 -9.88
CA SER A 296 -18.00 13.71 -10.51
C SER A 296 -16.90 12.79 -10.04
N TYR A 297 -16.04 12.33 -10.95
CA TYR A 297 -14.73 11.87 -10.52
C TYR A 297 -13.93 13.05 -9.93
N PHE A 298 -13.06 12.76 -8.97
CA PHE A 298 -12.09 13.75 -8.48
C PHE A 298 -11.14 14.18 -9.61
N SER A 299 -10.63 15.42 -9.56
CA SER A 299 -9.45 15.75 -10.34
C SER A 299 -8.23 15.00 -9.78
N ALA A 300 -7.22 14.78 -10.64
CA ALA A 300 -5.92 14.24 -10.25
C ALA A 300 -5.10 15.15 -9.32
N HIS A 301 -5.66 16.26 -8.81
CA HIS A 301 -5.12 17.07 -7.71
C HIS A 301 -5.83 16.76 -6.39
N ILE A 302 -7.11 16.35 -6.39
CA ILE A 302 -7.80 15.98 -5.15
C ILE A 302 -7.44 14.54 -4.74
N VAL A 303 -7.57 13.58 -5.65
CA VAL A 303 -7.11 12.20 -5.43
C VAL A 303 -6.31 11.74 -6.63
N CYS A 304 -5.13 11.18 -6.37
CA CYS A 304 -4.32 10.52 -7.38
C CYS A 304 -3.79 9.19 -6.84
N ASP A 305 -3.46 8.28 -7.75
CA ASP A 305 -2.91 6.97 -7.41
C ASP A 305 -1.37 6.97 -7.28
N TRP A 306 -0.84 5.90 -6.70
CA TRP A 306 0.60 5.71 -6.53
C TRP A 306 1.38 5.75 -7.85
N SER A 307 0.91 5.12 -8.92
CA SER A 307 1.58 5.13 -10.23
C SER A 307 1.57 6.49 -10.92
N GLY A 308 0.47 7.24 -10.81
CA GLY A 308 0.32 8.58 -11.39
C GLY A 308 1.12 9.65 -10.65
N CYS A 309 1.06 9.68 -9.32
CA CYS A 309 1.57 10.80 -8.52
C CYS A 309 2.57 10.39 -7.43
N GLY A 310 2.33 9.28 -6.74
CA GLY A 310 3.17 8.85 -5.61
C GLY A 310 4.60 8.46 -6.02
N MET A 311 4.75 7.65 -7.07
CA MET A 311 6.04 7.30 -7.70
C MET A 311 6.80 8.53 -8.24
N ASN A 312 6.11 9.64 -8.46
CA ASN A 312 6.68 10.92 -8.89
C ASN A 312 6.91 11.89 -7.71
N GLY A 313 6.63 11.47 -6.47
CA GLY A 313 6.97 12.17 -5.22
C GLY A 313 5.95 13.11 -4.65
N MET A 314 4.78 13.17 -5.28
CA MET A 314 3.73 14.10 -4.90
C MET A 314 2.98 13.69 -3.60
N PHE A 315 3.39 12.59 -2.97
CA PHE A 315 2.86 12.03 -1.72
C PHE A 315 3.80 12.22 -0.50
N LEU A 316 4.97 12.84 -0.68
CA LEU A 316 5.98 12.98 0.38
C LEU A 316 5.94 14.38 1.01
N PRO A 317 5.16 14.59 2.10
CA PRO A 317 4.82 15.93 2.57
C PRO A 317 6.03 16.72 3.09
N GLN A 318 7.02 16.05 3.69
CA GLN A 318 8.26 16.68 4.18
C GLN A 318 9.29 16.98 3.06
N MET A 319 8.99 16.60 1.81
CA MET A 319 9.78 16.95 0.63
C MET A 319 9.10 18.03 -0.22
N ARG A 320 8.17 18.78 0.37
CA ARG A 320 7.64 20.03 -0.19
C ARG A 320 8.50 21.22 0.30
N PRO A 321 8.72 22.26 -0.52
CA PRO A 321 9.18 23.54 -0.01
C PRO A 321 8.21 24.11 1.04
N ASN A 322 8.73 24.78 2.07
CA ASN A 322 7.89 25.41 3.08
C ASN A 322 6.99 26.49 2.43
N GLY A 323 5.70 26.44 2.72
CA GLY A 323 4.71 27.39 2.23
C GLY A 323 4.04 27.03 0.90
N THR A 324 4.35 25.89 0.26
CA THR A 324 3.64 25.45 -0.95
C THR A 324 2.46 24.51 -0.65
N GLU A 325 1.31 24.77 -1.28
CA GLU A 325 0.17 23.85 -1.34
C GLU A 325 0.62 22.45 -1.82
N PRO A 326 0.00 21.36 -1.32
CA PRO A 326 0.39 20.01 -1.72
C PRO A 326 -0.03 19.71 -3.15
N CYS A 327 0.84 19.03 -3.90
CA CYS A 327 0.55 18.59 -5.25
C CYS A 327 -0.77 17.80 -5.32
N ASN A 328 -1.03 16.90 -4.35
CA ASN A 328 -2.32 16.21 -4.18
C ASN A 328 -2.90 16.44 -2.78
N VAL A 329 -4.22 16.57 -2.66
CA VAL A 329 -4.94 16.61 -1.38
C VAL A 329 -4.95 15.24 -0.70
N ALA A 330 -5.07 14.16 -1.49
CA ALA A 330 -4.94 12.78 -1.04
C ALA A 330 -4.24 11.88 -2.08
N GLY A 331 -3.60 10.82 -1.57
CA GLY A 331 -2.99 9.76 -2.37
C GLY A 331 -3.53 8.37 -2.00
N HIS A 332 -3.61 7.46 -2.97
CA HIS A 332 -4.07 6.09 -2.77
C HIS A 332 -3.09 5.07 -3.38
N PHE A 333 -2.67 4.06 -2.60
CA PHE A 333 -1.68 3.05 -3.00
C PHE A 333 -2.29 1.83 -3.75
N VAL A 334 -3.18 2.09 -4.73
CA VAL A 334 -3.93 1.09 -5.52
C VAL A 334 -3.13 -0.15 -5.96
N VAL A 335 -1.91 0.07 -6.47
CA VAL A 335 -1.00 -0.97 -6.95
C VAL A 335 0.39 -0.71 -6.38
N SER A 336 0.99 -1.73 -5.79
CA SER A 336 2.40 -1.75 -5.43
C SER A 336 3.00 -3.08 -5.89
N PRO A 337 4.29 -3.15 -6.30
CA PRO A 337 4.82 -4.32 -7.00
C PRO A 337 4.66 -5.65 -6.25
N ASP A 338 4.92 -5.68 -4.94
CA ASP A 338 4.62 -6.84 -4.09
C ASP A 338 3.26 -6.66 -3.40
N LYS A 339 2.29 -7.54 -3.70
CA LYS A 339 0.87 -7.37 -3.30
C LYS A 339 0.64 -7.40 -1.77
N PRO A 340 1.29 -8.26 -0.95
CA PRO A 340 1.04 -8.30 0.49
C PRO A 340 1.81 -7.23 1.28
N MET A 341 3.04 -6.90 0.86
CA MET A 341 3.94 -6.00 1.59
C MET A 341 3.95 -4.56 1.05
N GLY A 342 3.58 -4.35 -0.20
CA GLY A 342 3.78 -3.08 -0.91
C GLY A 342 3.07 -1.87 -0.31
N LYS A 343 1.77 -1.99 0.01
CA LYS A 343 1.01 -0.89 0.65
C LYS A 343 1.61 -0.49 2.02
N ARG A 344 2.11 -1.46 2.81
CA ARG A 344 2.90 -1.21 4.05
C ARG A 344 4.18 -0.44 3.74
N PHE A 345 4.91 -0.85 2.70
CA PHE A 345 6.18 -0.25 2.31
C PHE A 345 6.06 1.19 1.80
N GLN A 346 5.05 1.52 0.99
CA GLN A 346 4.88 2.90 0.51
C GLN A 346 4.52 3.85 1.67
N LEU A 347 3.67 3.43 2.61
CA LEU A 347 3.36 4.23 3.81
C LEU A 347 4.61 4.53 4.66
N LEU A 348 5.54 3.57 4.77
CA LEU A 348 6.84 3.77 5.43
C LEU A 348 7.64 4.88 4.74
N HIS A 349 7.87 4.74 3.42
CA HIS A 349 8.75 5.65 2.67
C HIS A 349 8.17 7.06 2.53
N ASN A 350 6.84 7.20 2.49
CA ASN A 350 6.18 8.50 2.37
C ASN A 350 6.04 9.28 3.70
N GLY A 351 6.70 8.86 4.79
CA GLY A 351 6.56 9.50 6.12
C GLY A 351 5.16 9.38 6.73
N ALA A 352 4.32 8.53 6.13
CA ALA A 352 2.92 8.28 6.46
C ALA A 352 2.75 7.16 7.50
N PHE A 353 3.88 6.64 8.02
CA PHE A 353 3.92 5.57 9.00
C PHE A 353 4.50 6.03 10.34
N SER A 354 3.80 5.73 11.42
CA SER A 354 4.22 5.98 12.79
C SER A 354 4.90 4.75 13.38
N PHE A 355 6.22 4.68 13.25
CA PHE A 355 6.97 3.62 13.93
C PHE A 355 6.81 3.61 15.46
N PRO A 356 6.72 4.76 16.19
CA PRO A 356 6.43 4.75 17.62
C PRO A 356 5.09 4.09 17.95
N LEU A 357 4.05 4.30 17.13
CA LEU A 357 2.75 3.63 17.28
C LEU A 357 2.85 2.12 17.01
N ALA A 358 3.69 1.71 16.05
CA ALA A 358 3.97 0.29 15.81
C ALA A 358 4.68 -0.37 17.00
N HIS A 359 5.63 0.32 17.63
CA HIS A 359 6.28 -0.14 18.86
C HIS A 359 5.26 -0.28 20.01
N LEU A 360 4.32 0.66 20.17
CA LEU A 360 3.25 0.55 21.18
C LEU A 360 2.30 -0.64 20.93
N LEU A 361 2.00 -0.96 19.67
CA LEU A 361 1.14 -2.10 19.29
C LEU A 361 1.79 -3.47 19.52
N HIS A 362 3.11 -3.57 19.42
CA HIS A 362 3.84 -4.83 19.41
C HIS A 362 4.75 -5.03 20.65
N GLY A 363 4.87 -4.01 21.50
CA GLY A 363 5.63 -4.04 22.75
C GLY A 363 7.13 -3.80 22.58
N PRO A 364 7.87 -3.53 23.70
CA PRO A 364 9.29 -3.21 23.62
C PRO A 364 10.10 -4.38 23.06
N GLY A 365 10.75 -4.13 21.92
CA GLY A 365 11.49 -5.11 21.13
C GLY A 365 10.70 -5.77 19.99
N GLY A 366 9.36 -5.64 19.98
CA GLY A 366 8.45 -6.10 18.91
C GLY A 366 8.49 -5.24 17.64
N ALA A 367 9.67 -5.02 17.04
CA ALA A 367 9.80 -4.09 15.93
C ALA A 367 9.23 -4.63 14.57
N TYR A 368 8.33 -3.85 13.95
CA TYR A 368 7.59 -4.15 12.70
C TYR A 368 8.44 -3.89 11.45
N PHE A 369 9.50 -4.66 11.28
CA PHE A 369 10.38 -4.58 10.10
C PHE A 369 9.75 -5.27 8.88
N ALA A 370 8.70 -4.63 8.33
CA ALA A 370 7.82 -5.01 7.22
C ALA A 370 7.05 -6.36 7.34
N THR A 371 7.65 -7.36 7.99
CA THR A 371 7.48 -8.81 7.73
C THR A 371 6.65 -9.57 8.77
N ASN A 372 6.56 -9.07 10.00
CA ASN A 372 5.95 -9.78 11.14
C ASN A 372 4.41 -9.96 11.07
N VAL A 373 3.77 -9.63 9.94
CA VAL A 373 2.35 -9.94 9.69
C VAL A 373 2.28 -11.21 8.85
N HIS A 374 1.48 -12.19 9.29
CA HIS A 374 1.26 -13.44 8.54
C HIS A 374 0.51 -13.20 7.22
N ALA A 375 1.24 -12.84 6.17
CA ALA A 375 0.77 -12.88 4.79
C ALA A 375 0.61 -14.35 4.36
N GLY A 376 -0.62 -14.86 4.42
CA GLY A 376 -1.02 -15.95 3.53
C GLY A 376 -0.88 -15.47 2.08
N GLY A 377 -0.39 -16.34 1.20
CA GLY A 377 -0.15 -16.01 -0.22
C GLY A 377 -1.43 -15.63 -0.97
N GLY A 378 -1.25 -15.10 -2.18
CA GLY A 378 -2.35 -14.58 -3.01
C GLY A 378 -3.49 -15.58 -3.21
N GLY A 379 -4.71 -15.16 -2.90
CA GLY A 379 -5.93 -15.94 -3.05
C GLY A 379 -7.12 -15.18 -2.49
N GLY A 380 -8.07 -14.80 -3.34
CA GLY A 380 -9.23 -14.02 -2.92
C GLY A 380 -10.23 -14.83 -2.10
N GLY A 381 -10.78 -14.21 -1.05
CA GLY A 381 -12.03 -14.64 -0.41
C GLY A 381 -11.92 -15.56 0.81
N ALA A 382 -12.48 -15.08 1.92
CA ALA A 382 -13.14 -15.79 3.03
C ALA A 382 -12.40 -16.88 3.84
N HIS A 383 -11.57 -17.75 3.26
CA HIS A 383 -11.20 -19.02 3.90
C HIS A 383 -10.27 -18.92 5.13
N HIS A 384 -9.58 -17.79 5.34
CA HIS A 384 -8.81 -17.55 6.57
C HIS A 384 -9.68 -17.23 7.80
N ALA A 385 -11.00 -17.05 7.64
CA ALA A 385 -11.90 -16.73 8.75
C ALA A 385 -11.92 -17.77 9.89
N ALA A 386 -11.61 -19.03 9.60
CA ALA A 386 -11.76 -20.18 10.50
C ALA A 386 -10.52 -20.60 11.30
N ARG A 387 -9.34 -19.97 11.09
CA ARG A 387 -8.09 -20.27 11.86
C ARG A 387 -7.52 -19.06 12.61
N ALA A 388 -8.36 -18.06 12.92
CA ALA A 388 -7.97 -16.85 13.63
C ALA A 388 -7.41 -17.08 15.05
N GLY A 389 -7.62 -18.25 15.65
CA GLY A 389 -7.14 -18.57 17.00
C GLY A 389 -5.61 -18.63 17.17
N ALA A 390 -4.83 -18.85 16.10
CA ALA A 390 -3.38 -19.02 16.20
C ALA A 390 -2.58 -17.69 16.19
N GLY A 391 -3.04 -16.69 15.43
CA GLY A 391 -2.23 -15.49 15.11
C GLY A 391 -2.05 -14.49 16.27
N LEU A 392 -2.96 -14.49 17.25
CA LEU A 392 -2.93 -13.56 18.39
C LEU A 392 -2.06 -14.03 19.56
N HIS A 393 -1.44 -15.22 19.48
CA HIS A 393 -0.70 -15.77 20.62
C HIS A 393 0.61 -15.03 20.94
N HIS A 394 1.23 -14.37 19.96
CA HIS A 394 2.44 -13.56 20.17
C HIS A 394 2.14 -12.13 20.65
N SER A 395 0.88 -11.68 20.59
CA SER A 395 0.44 -10.41 21.20
C SER A 395 -0.09 -10.58 22.64
N ARG A 396 0.34 -11.63 23.35
CA ARG A 396 0.12 -11.73 24.79
C ARG A 396 1.03 -10.72 25.50
N LEU A 397 0.38 -9.74 26.13
CA LEU A 397 0.98 -8.68 26.93
C LEU A 397 2.15 -9.20 27.80
N GLY A 398 3.37 -8.70 27.55
CA GLY A 398 4.54 -8.93 28.40
C GLY A 398 5.65 -9.82 27.82
N GLN A 399 5.45 -10.54 26.70
CA GLN A 399 6.56 -11.25 26.05
C GLN A 399 7.39 -10.31 25.16
N HIS A 400 8.46 -9.76 25.75
CA HIS A 400 9.49 -9.02 25.03
C HIS A 400 10.22 -9.93 24.02
N VAL A 401 9.96 -9.73 22.73
CA VAL A 401 10.84 -10.22 21.66
C VAL A 401 12.13 -9.39 21.75
N PRO A 402 13.33 -9.99 21.85
CA PRO A 402 14.56 -9.21 21.85
C PRO A 402 14.71 -8.38 20.57
N LEU A 403 15.20 -7.14 20.70
CA LEU A 403 15.62 -6.36 19.53
C LEU A 403 16.64 -7.16 18.72
N PRO A 404 16.57 -7.14 17.37
CA PRO A 404 17.54 -7.87 16.57
C PRO A 404 18.94 -7.31 16.80
N ARG A 405 19.92 -8.20 16.96
CA ARG A 405 21.33 -7.83 16.85
C ARG A 405 21.64 -7.58 15.38
N VAL A 406 21.95 -6.34 15.03
CA VAL A 406 22.20 -5.90 13.65
C VAL A 406 23.69 -5.90 13.34
N ILE A 407 24.03 -6.10 12.07
CA ILE A 407 25.32 -5.77 11.47
C ILE A 407 25.06 -4.87 10.25
N ALA A 408 25.85 -3.80 10.10
CA ALA A 408 25.59 -2.73 9.13
C ALA A 408 26.91 -2.15 8.59
N LEU A 409 26.94 -1.65 7.34
CA LEU A 409 28.03 -0.78 6.91
C LEU A 409 27.95 0.57 7.64
N ALA A 410 29.11 1.13 7.99
CA ALA A 410 29.20 2.50 8.48
C ALA A 410 28.78 3.50 7.36
N PRO A 411 28.09 4.60 7.70
CA PRO A 411 27.79 5.66 6.74
C PRO A 411 29.07 6.18 6.05
N GLY A 412 29.00 6.39 4.74
CA GLY A 412 30.14 6.83 3.92
C GLY A 412 31.10 5.72 3.46
N VAL A 413 30.91 4.45 3.87
CA VAL A 413 31.68 3.31 3.32
C VAL A 413 31.28 2.98 1.87
N VAL A 414 30.11 3.43 1.43
CA VAL A 414 29.60 3.34 0.05
C VAL A 414 29.59 4.72 -0.57
N SER A 415 30.08 4.82 -1.81
CA SER A 415 30.28 6.07 -2.56
C SER A 415 29.58 6.05 -3.92
N ARG A 416 29.20 7.24 -4.39
CA ARG A 416 28.67 7.49 -5.75
C ARG A 416 29.74 7.77 -6.81
N THR A 417 30.94 8.22 -6.41
CA THR A 417 32.00 8.70 -7.32
C THR A 417 33.37 8.64 -6.64
N PRO A 418 34.47 8.21 -7.32
CA PRO A 418 35.78 8.00 -6.68
C PRO A 418 36.45 9.20 -5.99
N THR A 419 35.90 10.41 -6.12
CA THR A 419 36.54 11.68 -5.76
C THR A 419 35.58 12.73 -5.16
N ALA A 420 34.43 12.33 -4.62
CA ALA A 420 33.52 13.31 -3.99
C ALA A 420 34.16 13.94 -2.74
N ALA A 421 34.25 15.27 -2.73
CA ALA A 421 34.84 16.02 -1.64
C ALA A 421 34.07 15.81 -0.33
N GLY A 422 34.69 15.15 0.64
CA GLY A 422 34.13 14.84 1.97
C GLY A 422 33.83 13.36 2.22
N GLU A 423 33.93 12.49 1.21
CA GLU A 423 33.85 11.03 1.43
C GLU A 423 35.18 10.49 2.01
N PRO A 424 35.15 9.42 2.85
CA PRO A 424 36.36 8.86 3.45
C PRO A 424 37.21 8.12 2.39
N PRO A 425 38.55 8.24 2.43
CA PRO A 425 39.43 7.58 1.46
C PRO A 425 39.30 6.06 1.59
N GLY A 426 38.94 5.40 0.49
CA GLY A 426 38.70 3.95 0.43
C GLY A 426 37.23 3.52 0.47
N ALA A 427 36.27 4.45 0.33
CA ALA A 427 34.86 4.11 0.12
C ALA A 427 34.64 3.30 -1.18
N LEU A 428 33.73 2.31 -1.14
CA LEU A 428 33.39 1.45 -2.27
C LEU A 428 32.44 2.19 -3.22
N VAL A 429 32.89 2.41 -4.46
CA VAL A 429 32.12 3.12 -5.50
C VAL A 429 31.16 2.15 -6.20
N LEU A 430 29.84 2.33 -6.00
CA LEU A 430 28.83 1.49 -6.66
C LEU A 430 28.45 2.06 -8.03
N ALA A 431 29.24 1.69 -9.05
CA ALA A 431 29.03 2.10 -10.44
C ALA A 431 27.69 1.64 -11.06
N GLY A 432 27.03 0.63 -10.47
CA GLY A 432 25.80 0.06 -10.99
C GLY A 432 25.04 -0.76 -9.96
N LYS A 433 23.83 -1.21 -10.35
CA LYS A 433 23.03 -2.19 -9.60
C LYS A 433 23.74 -3.53 -9.38
N PRO A 434 24.53 -4.10 -10.33
CA PRO A 434 25.24 -5.35 -10.10
C PRO A 434 26.18 -5.27 -8.88
N GLN A 435 26.94 -4.20 -8.75
CA GLN A 435 27.85 -4.00 -7.62
C GLN A 435 27.10 -3.87 -6.29
N LEU A 436 25.89 -3.28 -6.28
CA LEU A 436 25.03 -3.30 -5.08
C LEU A 436 24.58 -4.72 -4.74
N VAL A 437 24.18 -5.52 -5.73
CA VAL A 437 23.78 -6.93 -5.54
C VAL A 437 24.94 -7.76 -5.00
N GLU A 438 26.13 -7.63 -5.60
CA GLU A 438 27.37 -8.29 -5.19
C GLU A 438 27.81 -7.88 -3.77
N LEU A 439 27.65 -6.60 -3.42
CA LEU A 439 27.87 -6.08 -2.07
C LEU A 439 26.88 -6.69 -1.08
N VAL A 440 25.57 -6.66 -1.36
CA VAL A 440 24.57 -7.19 -0.41
C VAL A 440 24.67 -8.73 -0.29
N ALA A 441 25.07 -9.43 -1.37
CA ALA A 441 25.42 -10.85 -1.35
C ALA A 441 26.70 -11.14 -0.53
N ALA A 442 27.68 -10.23 -0.55
CA ALA A 442 28.86 -10.30 0.31
C ALA A 442 28.46 -10.12 1.79
N LEU A 443 27.75 -9.04 2.13
CA LEU A 443 27.40 -8.73 3.51
C LEU A 443 26.43 -9.76 4.13
N SER A 444 25.60 -10.43 3.33
CA SER A 444 24.74 -11.50 3.83
C SER A 444 25.54 -12.72 4.32
N THR A 445 26.71 -13.02 3.75
CA THR A 445 27.60 -14.06 4.31
C THR A 445 28.10 -13.70 5.71
N VAL A 446 28.45 -12.41 5.93
CA VAL A 446 28.92 -11.89 7.22
C VAL A 446 27.79 -11.91 8.24
N ALA A 447 26.57 -11.52 7.85
CA ALA A 447 25.40 -11.52 8.73
C ALA A 447 24.98 -12.94 9.16
N VAL A 448 25.05 -13.91 8.25
CA VAL A 448 24.80 -15.33 8.55
C VAL A 448 25.87 -15.87 9.51
N ALA A 449 27.15 -15.68 9.22
CA ALA A 449 28.25 -16.14 10.10
C ALA A 449 28.23 -15.47 11.49
N ALA A 450 27.84 -14.20 11.57
CA ALA A 450 27.74 -13.46 12.83
C ALA A 450 26.46 -13.76 13.64
N GLY A 451 25.49 -14.49 13.08
CA GLY A 451 24.17 -14.69 13.69
C GLY A 451 23.43 -13.36 13.94
N ARG A 452 23.40 -12.48 12.93
CA ARG A 452 22.86 -11.11 13.00
C ARG A 452 21.92 -10.78 11.83
N THR A 453 21.04 -9.80 12.04
CA THR A 453 20.26 -9.18 10.96
C THR A 453 21.16 -8.23 10.17
N LEU A 454 21.12 -8.30 8.84
CA LEU A 454 21.84 -7.38 7.95
C LEU A 454 21.02 -6.10 7.75
N ALA A 455 21.58 -4.92 8.05
CA ALA A 455 21.05 -3.68 7.49
C ALA A 455 21.47 -3.55 6.01
N VAL A 456 20.50 -3.31 5.13
CA VAL A 456 20.78 -2.92 3.73
C VAL A 456 21.59 -1.60 3.74
N PRO A 457 22.63 -1.45 2.91
CA PRO A 457 23.37 -0.19 2.82
C PRO A 457 22.46 0.96 2.38
N GLN A 458 22.38 2.02 3.19
CA GLN A 458 21.70 3.26 2.82
C GLN A 458 22.38 3.92 1.61
N LEU A 459 21.59 4.34 0.62
CA LEU A 459 22.06 4.93 -0.63
C LEU A 459 21.42 6.30 -0.86
N SER A 460 22.20 7.29 -1.31
CA SER A 460 21.65 8.55 -1.84
C SER A 460 20.84 8.32 -3.12
N CYS A 461 19.80 9.12 -3.35
CA CYS A 461 19.09 9.15 -4.65
C CYS A 461 19.91 9.76 -5.81
N ASP A 462 21.14 10.24 -5.57
CA ASP A 462 22.04 10.79 -6.60
C ASP A 462 22.67 9.73 -7.52
N PHE A 463 22.63 8.44 -7.17
CA PHE A 463 23.25 7.38 -7.97
C PHE A 463 22.68 7.35 -9.40
N PRO A 464 23.48 7.56 -10.47
CA PRO A 464 22.95 7.72 -11.83
C PRO A 464 22.13 6.53 -12.35
N TRP A 465 22.45 5.32 -11.91
CA TRP A 465 21.71 4.09 -12.26
C TRP A 465 20.34 3.95 -11.58
N MET A 466 19.98 4.86 -10.66
CA MET A 466 18.63 5.03 -10.15
C MET A 466 17.75 5.92 -11.05
N HIS A 467 18.35 6.65 -12.00
CA HIS A 467 17.64 7.67 -12.78
C HIS A 467 16.97 7.06 -14.03
N ARG A 468 15.94 7.71 -14.57
CA ARG A 468 15.20 7.25 -15.76
C ARG A 468 16.05 7.47 -17.02
N GLY A 469 16.44 6.36 -17.66
CA GLY A 469 17.10 6.37 -18.97
C GLY A 469 18.50 6.98 -19.03
N GLY A 470 19.10 7.35 -17.88
CA GLY A 470 20.45 7.93 -17.80
C GLY A 470 20.65 9.29 -18.49
N ALA A 471 19.57 9.91 -19.02
CA ALA A 471 19.66 11.00 -19.99
C ALA A 471 19.05 12.34 -19.54
N PHE A 472 18.43 12.40 -18.36
CA PHE A 472 18.10 13.69 -17.74
C PHE A 472 19.34 14.25 -17.03
N PRO A 473 19.81 15.47 -17.34
CA PRO A 473 20.92 16.10 -16.65
C PRO A 473 20.48 16.50 -15.24
N TYR A 474 20.63 15.57 -14.29
CA TYR A 474 20.45 15.84 -12.88
C TYR A 474 21.55 16.78 -12.39
N ASN A 475 21.17 18.00 -12.00
CA ASN A 475 22.07 19.10 -11.70
C ASN A 475 22.60 19.11 -10.24
N GLY A 476 22.49 17.99 -9.52
CA GLY A 476 22.84 17.90 -8.10
C GLY A 476 21.76 18.38 -7.13
N SER A 477 20.59 18.79 -7.62
CA SER A 477 19.47 19.25 -6.78
C SER A 477 18.22 18.40 -7.00
N HIS A 478 17.82 17.64 -5.99
CA HIS A 478 16.54 16.94 -5.97
C HIS A 478 15.35 17.92 -6.01
N TYR A 479 14.21 17.50 -6.58
CA TYR A 479 12.97 18.29 -6.62
C TYR A 479 11.73 17.40 -6.81
N VAL A 480 10.56 17.90 -6.40
CA VAL A 480 9.25 17.27 -6.64
C VAL A 480 8.55 17.98 -7.82
N PRO A 481 7.98 17.26 -8.81
CA PRO A 481 8.01 15.81 -8.97
C PRO A 481 9.33 15.30 -9.56
N TRP A 482 9.91 14.24 -8.98
CA TRP A 482 11.23 13.70 -9.37
C TRP A 482 11.19 12.86 -10.64
N ARG A 483 10.92 13.52 -11.77
CA ARG A 483 10.87 12.89 -13.10
C ARG A 483 12.18 12.21 -13.50
N TYR A 484 13.30 12.65 -12.93
CA TYR A 484 14.62 12.04 -13.11
C TYR A 484 14.76 10.68 -12.37
N LEU A 485 14.06 10.44 -11.25
CA LEU A 485 14.16 9.16 -10.51
C LEU A 485 13.27 8.06 -11.12
N ASN A 486 13.80 6.84 -11.20
CA ASN A 486 13.02 5.66 -11.54
C ASN A 486 12.18 5.19 -10.34
N GLY A 487 11.15 5.97 -10.00
CA GLY A 487 10.20 5.71 -8.91
C GLY A 487 9.35 4.43 -9.07
N GLY A 488 9.47 3.71 -10.19
CA GLY A 488 8.91 2.36 -10.36
C GLY A 488 9.86 1.23 -9.95
N ALA A 489 11.13 1.56 -9.66
CA ALA A 489 12.13 0.65 -9.15
C ALA A 489 12.63 1.04 -7.75
N PHE A 490 12.64 2.34 -7.41
CA PHE A 490 13.15 2.87 -6.14
C PHE A 490 12.10 3.70 -5.41
N ALA A 491 12.09 3.62 -4.08
CA ALA A 491 11.34 4.52 -3.23
C ALA A 491 12.30 5.48 -2.51
N PRO A 492 12.26 6.79 -2.81
CA PRO A 492 12.96 7.77 -2.02
C PRO A 492 12.27 7.94 -0.65
N TYR A 493 13.08 8.28 0.35
CA TYR A 493 12.66 8.61 1.71
C TYR A 493 13.70 9.56 2.35
N GLY A 494 13.38 10.09 3.54
CA GLY A 494 14.28 10.95 4.30
C GLY A 494 13.60 12.20 4.88
N PRO A 495 14.37 13.04 5.60
CA PRO A 495 13.85 14.20 6.33
C PRO A 495 13.69 15.47 5.48
N SER A 496 14.34 15.56 4.30
CA SER A 496 14.31 16.72 3.41
C SER A 496 14.65 16.35 1.98
N ILE A 497 14.35 17.26 1.04
CA ILE A 497 14.80 17.17 -0.37
C ILE A 497 16.33 16.99 -0.46
N SER A 498 17.11 17.70 0.34
CA SER A 498 18.58 17.71 0.25
C SER A 498 19.24 16.43 0.77
N ASN A 499 18.55 15.68 1.63
CA ASN A 499 19.10 14.53 2.37
C ASN A 499 18.33 13.25 2.01
N MET A 500 17.98 13.10 0.72
CA MET A 500 17.09 12.06 0.24
C MET A 500 17.84 10.75 -0.05
N SER A 501 17.39 9.66 0.58
CA SER A 501 17.91 8.31 0.38
C SER A 501 16.93 7.48 -0.44
N CYS A 502 17.42 6.51 -1.23
CA CYS A 502 16.62 5.71 -2.15
C CYS A 502 16.73 4.22 -1.82
N GLU A 503 15.60 3.63 -1.43
CA GLU A 503 15.48 2.19 -1.20
C GLU A 503 15.07 1.44 -2.48
N TRP A 504 15.61 0.24 -2.72
CA TRP A 504 15.32 -0.53 -3.93
C TRP A 504 14.18 -1.53 -3.70
N PHE A 505 13.11 -1.48 -4.50
CA PHE A 505 11.92 -2.34 -4.31
C PHE A 505 12.22 -3.85 -4.33
N ALA A 506 13.34 -4.30 -4.91
CA ALA A 506 13.72 -5.71 -4.92
C ALA A 506 14.05 -6.25 -3.51
N TRP A 507 14.50 -5.40 -2.58
CA TRP A 507 14.76 -5.81 -1.19
C TRP A 507 13.48 -6.00 -0.37
N VAL A 508 12.32 -5.55 -0.87
CA VAL A 508 11.03 -5.58 -0.14
C VAL A 508 10.40 -6.97 -0.18
N GLN A 509 10.81 -7.81 -1.12
CA GLN A 509 10.23 -9.13 -1.36
C GLN A 509 10.43 -10.06 -0.16
N HIS A 510 9.42 -10.90 0.10
CA HIS A 510 9.39 -11.83 1.23
C HIS A 510 10.72 -12.59 1.46
N GLY A 511 11.34 -13.13 0.41
CA GLY A 511 12.58 -13.90 0.53
C GLY A 511 13.84 -13.10 0.91
N CYS A 512 13.81 -11.77 0.88
CA CYS A 512 14.89 -10.91 1.34
C CYS A 512 14.79 -10.60 2.84
N LEU A 513 13.59 -10.24 3.30
CA LEU A 513 13.34 -9.75 4.66
C LEU A 513 12.88 -10.86 5.64
N HIS A 514 12.37 -11.98 5.13
CA HIS A 514 12.08 -13.18 5.94
C HIS A 514 13.21 -14.20 5.74
N GLY A 515 14.02 -14.43 6.79
CA GLY A 515 15.00 -15.51 6.82
C GLY A 515 14.39 -16.92 6.89
N PRO A 516 15.22 -17.98 6.97
CA PRO A 516 14.83 -19.40 6.90
C PRO A 516 13.58 -19.85 7.66
N LEU A 517 13.29 -19.26 8.82
CA LEU A 517 12.21 -19.66 9.75
C LEU A 517 10.80 -19.73 9.14
N HIS A 518 10.52 -19.03 8.03
CA HIS A 518 9.18 -19.03 7.42
C HIS A 518 8.82 -20.31 6.66
N THR A 519 9.80 -21.06 6.14
CA THR A 519 9.54 -22.38 5.55
C THR A 519 9.47 -23.48 6.61
N GLU A 520 10.40 -23.44 7.57
CA GLU A 520 10.58 -24.52 8.56
C GLU A 520 9.44 -24.59 9.60
N ARG A 521 8.70 -23.50 9.86
CA ARG A 521 7.49 -23.57 10.72
C ARG A 521 6.37 -24.46 10.18
N ARG A 522 6.46 -25.00 8.96
CA ARG A 522 5.58 -26.08 8.47
C ARG A 522 6.08 -27.49 8.79
N ALA A 523 7.34 -27.63 9.22
CA ALA A 523 8.02 -28.89 9.50
C ALA A 523 8.48 -28.97 10.97
N HIS A 524 7.57 -29.37 11.84
CA HIS A 524 7.84 -29.99 13.16
C HIS A 524 8.85 -29.30 14.11
N GLY A 525 8.34 -28.38 14.95
CA GLY A 525 8.30 -28.62 16.39
C GLY A 525 9.59 -28.69 17.24
N HIS A 526 10.77 -28.46 16.68
CA HIS A 526 12.02 -28.43 17.46
C HIS A 526 12.39 -27.01 17.95
N GLY A 527 12.93 -26.94 19.17
CA GLY A 527 13.04 -25.71 19.97
C GLY A 527 14.37 -24.96 19.85
N ASP A 528 15.14 -25.19 18.78
CA ASP A 528 16.46 -24.58 18.61
C ASP A 528 16.34 -23.11 18.21
N ASN A 529 16.90 -22.21 19.04
CA ASN A 529 16.91 -20.77 18.84
C ASN A 529 17.93 -20.34 17.78
N HIS A 530 17.82 -20.87 16.56
CA HIS A 530 18.62 -20.44 15.43
C HIS A 530 18.26 -18.99 15.05
N VAL A 531 19.20 -18.08 15.28
CA VAL A 531 19.05 -16.65 14.94
C VAL A 531 19.09 -16.51 13.42
N ALA A 532 17.92 -16.50 12.80
CA ALA A 532 17.80 -16.35 11.36
C ALA A 532 18.36 -15.00 10.89
N ALA A 533 19.38 -15.06 10.05
CA ALA A 533 19.79 -13.91 9.26
C ALA A 533 18.65 -13.50 8.31
N ARG A 534 18.48 -12.20 8.16
CA ARG A 534 17.50 -11.53 7.31
C ARG A 534 18.00 -10.13 6.97
N MET A 535 17.39 -9.47 6.01
CA MET A 535 17.60 -8.03 5.78
C MET A 535 16.69 -7.19 6.68
N LEU A 536 17.15 -5.97 6.89
CA LEU A 536 16.47 -4.83 7.51
C LEU A 536 16.63 -3.68 6.51
N LEU A 537 15.52 -3.05 6.09
CA LEU A 537 15.56 -1.97 5.10
C LEU A 537 16.29 -0.74 5.65
N SER A 538 16.79 0.13 4.77
CA SER A 538 17.57 1.32 5.13
C SER A 538 16.77 2.26 6.06
N ILE A 539 15.50 2.52 5.71
CA ILE A 539 14.56 3.31 6.54
C ILE A 539 14.23 2.62 7.88
N GLU A 540 14.25 1.30 7.91
CA GLU A 540 13.97 0.52 9.12
C GLU A 540 15.18 0.48 10.05
N MET A 541 16.40 0.54 9.50
CA MET A 541 17.64 0.73 10.25
C MET A 541 17.72 2.12 10.86
N GLU A 542 17.33 3.18 10.13
CA GLU A 542 17.22 4.53 10.70
C GLU A 542 16.29 4.55 11.92
N HIS A 543 15.08 4.02 11.80
CA HIS A 543 14.17 3.98 12.95
C HIS A 543 14.63 3.00 14.06
N PHE A 544 15.29 1.89 13.72
CA PHE A 544 15.89 1.00 14.71
C PHE A 544 16.88 1.75 15.60
N LEU A 545 17.74 2.60 15.01
CA LEU A 545 18.64 3.46 15.75
C LEU A 545 17.88 4.44 16.65
N GLU A 546 16.77 5.04 16.19
CA GLU A 546 15.93 5.93 17.01
C GLU A 546 15.35 5.24 18.28
N GLN A 547 15.13 3.93 18.27
CA GLN A 547 14.65 3.18 19.44
C GLN A 547 15.74 2.89 20.48
N LEU A 548 17.03 2.95 20.14
CA LEU A 548 18.11 2.62 21.06
C LEU A 548 18.27 3.69 22.17
N HIS A 549 18.89 3.34 23.29
CA HIS A 549 19.26 4.32 24.32
C HIS A 549 20.15 5.43 23.70
N PRO A 550 20.08 6.71 24.13
CA PRO A 550 20.88 7.79 23.53
C PRO A 550 22.38 7.52 23.48
N GLU A 551 22.92 6.80 24.47
CA GLU A 551 24.32 6.33 24.49
C GLU A 551 24.59 5.34 23.35
N ALA A 552 23.72 4.34 23.15
CA ALA A 552 23.82 3.39 22.06
C ALA A 552 23.58 4.04 20.67
N ARG A 553 22.86 5.16 20.60
CA ARG A 553 22.80 6.05 19.41
C ARG A 553 24.09 6.85 19.19
N ALA A 554 24.77 7.25 20.27
CA ALA A 554 26.04 7.95 20.22
C ALA A 554 27.20 7.04 19.77
N LEU A 555 27.05 5.71 19.84
CA LEU A 555 27.94 4.71 19.23
C LEU A 555 27.83 4.67 17.68
N ARG A 556 27.91 5.86 17.06
CA ARG A 556 28.28 6.03 15.64
C ARG A 556 29.71 5.48 15.42
N PRO A 557 30.07 5.07 14.20
CA PRO A 557 31.41 4.54 13.92
C PRO A 557 32.51 5.54 14.31
N GLY A 558 33.36 5.11 15.24
CA GLY A 558 34.44 5.89 15.83
C GLY A 558 35.31 5.03 16.76
N PRO A 559 36.48 5.52 17.21
CA PRO A 559 37.56 4.71 17.82
C PRO A 559 37.29 4.18 19.25
N GLY A 560 36.03 4.09 19.67
CA GLY A 560 35.59 3.42 20.90
C GLY A 560 34.15 2.88 20.80
N GLY A 561 33.59 2.79 19.59
CA GLY A 561 32.24 2.28 19.35
C GLY A 561 32.21 0.79 19.02
N ASN A 562 31.01 0.27 18.74
CA ASN A 562 30.79 -1.12 18.27
C ASN A 562 31.24 -1.30 16.80
N VAL A 563 32.51 -1.00 16.51
CA VAL A 563 33.11 -1.07 15.17
C VAL A 563 33.85 -2.39 15.02
N LEU A 564 33.47 -3.18 14.00
CA LEU A 564 34.12 -4.44 13.69
C LEU A 564 35.52 -4.18 13.14
N THR A 565 36.51 -4.28 14.03
CA THR A 565 37.92 -4.07 13.70
C THR A 565 38.57 -5.42 13.41
N LEU A 566 39.00 -5.63 12.16
CA LEU A 566 39.71 -6.85 11.78
C LEU A 566 41.10 -6.90 12.42
N PRO A 567 41.61 -8.09 12.80
CA PRO A 567 43.01 -8.29 13.13
C PRO A 567 43.93 -7.77 12.03
N ALA A 568 45.12 -7.26 12.38
CA ALA A 568 46.02 -6.58 11.42
C ALA A 568 46.33 -7.42 10.16
N GLU A 569 46.51 -8.75 10.33
CA GLU A 569 46.74 -9.70 9.23
C GLU A 569 45.54 -9.80 8.27
N ALA A 570 44.32 -9.81 8.81
CA ALA A 570 43.09 -9.81 8.01
C ALA A 570 42.78 -8.42 7.41
N ALA A 571 43.17 -7.34 8.09
CA ALA A 571 43.07 -5.97 7.59
C ALA A 571 44.07 -5.66 6.46
N ALA A 572 45.15 -6.45 6.37
CA ALA A 572 46.17 -6.44 5.31
C ALA A 572 45.85 -7.40 4.15
N ALA A 573 44.81 -8.23 4.26
CA ALA A 573 44.34 -9.03 3.15
C ALA A 573 43.89 -8.12 1.99
N ALA A 574 44.27 -8.48 0.76
CA ALA A 574 43.84 -7.73 -0.42
C ALA A 574 42.31 -7.79 -0.56
N ALA A 575 41.69 -6.64 -0.86
CA ALA A 575 40.31 -6.63 -1.32
C ALA A 575 40.19 -7.39 -2.64
N GLY A 576 39.03 -7.99 -2.88
CA GLY A 576 38.69 -8.57 -4.17
C GLY A 576 38.67 -7.52 -5.29
N PRO A 577 38.57 -7.96 -6.56
CA PRO A 577 38.44 -7.04 -7.71
C PRO A 577 37.17 -6.17 -7.66
N ASP A 578 36.24 -6.51 -6.77
CA ASP A 578 35.00 -5.79 -6.42
C ASP A 578 35.15 -4.85 -5.21
N GLY A 579 36.35 -4.71 -4.64
CA GLY A 579 36.62 -3.88 -3.46
C GLY A 579 36.14 -4.47 -2.13
N VAL A 580 35.68 -5.72 -2.10
CA VAL A 580 35.20 -6.41 -0.87
C VAL A 580 36.35 -7.20 -0.22
N LEU A 581 36.56 -7.05 1.08
CA LEU A 581 37.53 -7.87 1.81
C LEU A 581 37.04 -9.32 1.96
N ASN A 582 37.89 -10.28 1.62
CA ASN A 582 37.66 -11.68 1.93
C ASN A 582 38.15 -11.99 3.35
N VAL A 583 37.29 -12.55 4.19
CA VAL A 583 37.62 -12.98 5.56
C VAL A 583 37.18 -14.42 5.81
N THR A 584 37.84 -15.11 6.73
CA THR A 584 37.39 -16.42 7.22
C THR A 584 36.40 -16.28 8.38
N SER A 585 35.61 -17.33 8.62
CA SER A 585 34.69 -17.42 9.76
C SER A 585 35.45 -17.31 11.09
N ALA A 586 36.69 -17.79 11.14
CA ALA A 586 37.59 -17.62 12.28
C ALA A 586 38.04 -16.17 12.47
N GLN A 587 38.44 -15.46 11.40
CA GLN A 587 38.82 -14.04 11.47
C GLN A 587 37.65 -13.15 11.87
N LEU A 588 36.44 -13.40 11.34
CA LEU A 588 35.22 -12.72 11.75
C LEU A 588 34.87 -13.03 13.22
N GLY A 589 35.00 -14.30 13.63
CA GLY A 589 34.79 -14.71 15.02
C GLY A 589 35.73 -14.01 16.01
N GLU A 590 37.00 -13.82 15.64
CA GLU A 590 37.96 -13.06 16.46
C GLU A 590 37.60 -11.57 16.51
N ALA A 591 37.31 -10.96 15.36
CA ALA A 591 36.91 -9.55 15.29
C ALA A 591 35.63 -9.27 16.10
N LEU A 592 34.69 -10.23 16.15
CA LEU A 592 33.47 -10.14 16.95
C LEU A 592 33.71 -10.25 18.47
N LYS A 593 34.80 -10.87 18.95
CA LYS A 593 35.16 -10.82 20.39
C LYS A 593 35.58 -9.42 20.83
N GLY A 594 36.12 -8.61 19.92
CA GLY A 594 36.48 -7.22 20.16
C GLY A 594 35.29 -6.27 20.27
N VAL A 595 34.06 -6.75 20.05
CA VAL A 595 32.82 -5.98 20.17
C VAL A 595 31.93 -6.61 21.25
N ALA A 596 31.16 -5.80 21.97
CA ALA A 596 30.25 -6.32 22.99
C ALA A 596 29.25 -7.32 22.36
N ALA A 597 29.10 -8.51 22.95
CA ALA A 597 28.20 -9.55 22.44
C ALA A 597 26.73 -9.04 22.31
N GLU A 598 26.33 -8.21 23.27
CA GLU A 598 25.02 -7.56 23.35
C GLU A 598 24.94 -6.21 22.59
N ALA A 599 25.95 -5.88 21.78
CA ALA A 599 25.90 -4.71 20.90
C ALA A 599 24.67 -4.79 19.96
N PRO A 600 23.73 -3.82 20.01
CA PRO A 600 22.54 -3.85 19.17
C PRO A 600 22.87 -3.62 17.68
N VAL A 601 23.96 -2.89 17.40
CA VAL A 601 24.53 -2.69 16.07
C VAL A 601 26.02 -2.99 16.12
N VAL A 602 26.53 -3.70 15.12
CA VAL A 602 27.95 -3.82 14.80
C VAL A 602 28.20 -3.11 13.48
N TRP A 603 29.06 -2.09 13.49
CA TRP A 603 29.39 -1.27 12.32
C TRP A 603 30.63 -1.80 11.59
N MET A 604 30.51 -2.02 10.29
CA MET A 604 31.61 -2.43 9.41
C MET A 604 32.16 -1.20 8.67
N THR A 605 33.43 -0.84 8.91
CA THR A 605 34.12 0.30 8.26
C THR A 605 34.72 -0.04 6.89
N LYS A 606 34.68 -1.32 6.49
CA LYS A 606 35.03 -1.80 5.15
C LYS A 606 34.00 -2.87 4.72
N PRO A 607 33.70 -3.03 3.42
CA PRO A 607 32.91 -4.16 2.92
C PRO A 607 33.65 -5.48 3.13
N MET A 608 32.93 -6.54 3.50
CA MET A 608 33.48 -7.88 3.79
C MET A 608 32.59 -8.99 3.24
N ARG A 609 33.19 -10.15 2.92
CA ARG A 609 32.51 -11.44 2.76
C ARG A 609 33.23 -12.56 3.50
N VAL A 610 32.47 -13.51 4.01
CA VAL A 610 32.97 -14.76 4.62
C VAL A 610 33.10 -15.82 3.53
N THR A 611 34.32 -16.29 3.28
CA THR A 611 34.61 -17.18 2.13
C THR A 611 34.55 -18.67 2.44
N ASP A 612 34.38 -19.05 3.71
CA ASP A 612 34.47 -20.43 4.23
C ASP A 612 33.18 -20.90 4.94
N LEU A 613 32.02 -20.31 4.59
CA LEU A 613 30.71 -20.70 5.13
C LEU A 613 30.46 -22.20 4.95
N SER A 614 30.25 -22.90 6.07
CA SER A 614 30.04 -24.34 6.13
C SER A 614 28.81 -24.70 6.97
N GLY A 615 28.36 -25.96 6.88
CA GLY A 615 27.23 -26.48 7.65
C GLY A 615 25.94 -25.67 7.50
N THR A 616 25.25 -25.43 8.62
CA THR A 616 23.99 -24.68 8.68
C THR A 616 24.12 -23.24 8.20
N ALA A 617 25.27 -22.60 8.38
CA ALA A 617 25.53 -21.24 7.88
C ALA A 617 25.58 -21.21 6.35
N SER A 618 26.22 -22.20 5.72
CA SER A 618 26.20 -22.35 4.25
C SER A 618 24.79 -22.57 3.71
N ALA A 619 24.02 -23.48 4.34
CA ALA A 619 22.65 -23.78 3.96
C ALA A 619 21.71 -22.56 4.10
N ALA A 620 21.81 -21.81 5.20
CA ALA A 620 21.01 -20.60 5.43
C ALA A 620 21.32 -19.50 4.41
N HIS A 621 22.60 -19.33 4.03
CA HIS A 621 22.98 -18.37 2.98
C HIS A 621 22.49 -18.80 1.59
N GLN A 622 22.62 -20.07 1.24
CA GLN A 622 22.07 -20.63 -0.01
C GLN A 622 20.55 -20.47 -0.09
N GLN A 623 19.82 -20.74 1.00
CA GLN A 623 18.38 -20.51 1.04
C GLN A 623 18.03 -19.03 0.80
N TRP A 624 18.82 -18.12 1.37
CA TRP A 624 18.61 -16.68 1.19
C TRP A 624 18.84 -16.25 -0.27
N MET A 625 19.92 -16.73 -0.90
CA MET A 625 20.19 -16.54 -2.34
C MET A 625 19.07 -17.11 -3.23
N ASN A 626 18.48 -18.25 -2.84
CA ASN A 626 17.40 -18.91 -3.59
C ASN A 626 16.02 -18.24 -3.46
N HIS A 627 15.83 -17.33 -2.49
CA HIS A 627 14.52 -16.72 -2.22
C HIS A 627 14.50 -15.19 -2.35
N CYS A 628 15.60 -14.49 -2.07
CA CYS A 628 15.67 -13.05 -2.25
C CYS A 628 15.96 -12.72 -3.73
N CYS A 629 14.93 -12.40 -4.53
CA CYS A 629 15.16 -12.16 -5.97
C CYS A 629 16.02 -10.91 -6.24
N GLY A 630 16.11 -9.98 -5.29
CA GLY A 630 17.09 -8.89 -5.31
C GLY A 630 18.56 -9.36 -5.29
N LEU A 631 18.85 -10.56 -4.76
CA LEU A 631 20.16 -11.21 -4.85
C LEU A 631 20.34 -12.06 -6.12
N ILE A 632 19.27 -12.33 -6.88
CA ILE A 632 19.28 -13.18 -8.07
C ILE A 632 19.45 -12.37 -9.36
N TRP A 633 18.81 -11.19 -9.49
CA TRP A 633 18.72 -10.47 -10.77
C TRP A 633 19.27 -9.03 -10.75
N PRO A 634 20.51 -8.80 -11.22
CA PRO A 634 21.12 -7.46 -11.26
C PRO A 634 20.81 -6.62 -12.51
N HIS A 635 20.08 -7.15 -13.52
CA HIS A 635 20.09 -6.61 -14.89
C HIS A 635 18.74 -6.22 -15.52
N GLY A 636 17.58 -6.43 -14.86
CA GLY A 636 16.28 -6.32 -15.55
C GLY A 636 15.13 -5.71 -14.75
N PHE A 637 14.10 -5.25 -15.46
CA PHE A 637 12.87 -4.72 -14.87
C PHE A 637 11.86 -5.86 -14.61
N ASN A 638 11.97 -6.50 -13.44
CA ASN A 638 10.85 -6.99 -12.63
C ASN A 638 9.64 -7.65 -13.34
N ARG A 639 9.83 -8.50 -14.36
CA ARG A 639 8.71 -9.19 -15.03
C ARG A 639 8.40 -10.58 -14.47
N ILE A 640 9.41 -11.41 -14.22
CA ILE A 640 9.20 -12.82 -13.85
C ILE A 640 8.75 -12.95 -12.39
N CYS A 641 9.55 -12.43 -11.43
CA CYS A 641 9.26 -12.48 -9.98
C CYS A 641 8.00 -11.72 -9.51
N PHE A 642 7.24 -11.11 -10.41
CA PHE A 642 6.08 -10.25 -10.11
C PHE A 642 4.78 -10.75 -10.75
N TRP A 643 4.83 -11.83 -11.54
CA TRP A 643 3.68 -12.37 -12.26
C TRP A 643 3.57 -13.91 -12.25
N GLU A 644 4.60 -14.64 -11.84
CA GLU A 644 4.59 -16.12 -11.74
C GLU A 644 4.21 -16.67 -10.34
N PHE A 645 3.68 -15.83 -9.45
CA PHE A 645 3.15 -16.18 -8.12
C PHE A 645 1.82 -15.46 -7.80
#